data_AF-A0A6G0HX47-F1
#
_entry.id   AF-A0A6G0HX47-F1
#
_cell.length_a   1.000
_cell.length_b   1.000
_cell.length_c   1.000
_cell.angle_alpha   90.00
_cell.angle_beta   90.00
_cell.angle_gamma   90.00
#
_symmetry.space_group_name_H-M   'P 1'
#
loop_
_entity.id
_entity.type
_entity.pdbx_description
1 polymer ?
#
loop_
_entity_poly.entity_id
_entity_poly.type
_entity_poly.pdbx_seq_one_letter_code
_entity_poly.pdbx_strand_id
1 'polypeptide(L)'
;MASVAAGFWGSASCCSHSKLSRTGSFKLGRGGSPPSMLSGRRCSGVSGLGGGAVSPGPVVAEVLEPGVGLGTSGASRELFEACRSGDLERVRKLLSTENVNSRDTAGRKSTPLHFAAGFGRKDVVDFLLQNGANVHARDDGGLISLHNACSFGHAEVVSLLLHHGADANARDNWNYTPLHEAAIKGKTDVCIVLLQHGAEPTIRNTDGRTPVDLAEASAKAVLTGEYRKDELLESSRSGNEEKLMALLTPLNVNCHASDGRKSTPLHLAAGYNRVKAVQLLLQHGADVHAKDKGDLVPLHNACSYGHYEVTELLVKHGACVNAMDLWQFTPLHEAASKNRVEVCSLLLSYGADPTFLNCHNKSSIDLAPTSQLKERLAYEFRGHSLLQAAREADVLRVKKHLSLETITFKHPRTQESALHCASASPYLKRKQVCEVLLRKGASVNDKTKDLMTPLHLASEKAHNDVIEVLVQHEAKVNAVDRLGQTALHRAARCGHLQTCRLLLSAGCDPLLTSLQGFSPSQLGNESVQEILQALVGNSEVDRQLLEASKTGDLETVKKLCTMQNMNCRDAEGRQSTPLHFAAGYNRLAVVQFLLQHGADVHAKDKGGLVPLHNACSYGHYEVAELLVLHGAVVNVADLWKFTPLHEAAAKGKYDICKLLLQHGADPTRKNRDGNTPLDLVKDTDTDIQDLLRGDAALLDAAKKGCLTRVKKLCTRDNVNCRDTQGRHSTPLHLAAGYNNLEVVEYLLQHGAEVNSQDKGGLIPLHNAASYGHVDVAALLIKYDACVNATDKWAFTPLHEASQKGRTQLCALLLAHGADPALRNQEGQSPLDLVTQQLQPTVTPLHHPVLQTVIVVSSSAFPEMSALLSLVESSLGAEKKDEGAELSICQFLKNLGLEHLLDIFDREQITLDVLVEMGHCELKEIGINAYGHRHKIIKGVERLISGTQSLNPYLTLNTANSGTILIDLAADDKEFQSVQDEMQSTIREHRDGGHAGGVFNRYTLIKIQKVCNKKLWERYTHRRKEVSEENHNHSNERMLFHGSPFVNAIIHKGFDERHAYIGGMFGAGIYFAENSSKSNQYVYGIGGGTGCSLHKDRSCYICHRHLLFCRVTLGKSFLQFSAMKMAHSPPGHHSVTGRPSVNGLALAEYVIYRGEQAYPEYLITYQIVKPDESADG
;
A
#
# COMPACT_ATOMS: atom_id res chain seq x y z
N MET A 1 -21.20 22.34 -15.60
CA MET A 1 -22.54 22.07 -15.06
C MET A 1 -22.61 20.61 -14.66
N ALA A 2 -23.03 20.36 -13.42
CA ALA A 2 -23.02 19.08 -12.74
C ALA A 2 -24.39 18.39 -12.79
N SER A 3 -24.36 17.08 -12.54
CA SER A 3 -25.43 16.26 -11.95
C SER A 3 -26.46 15.60 -12.87
N VAL A 4 -26.84 14.39 -12.43
CA VAL A 4 -27.99 13.53 -12.79
C VAL A 4 -27.81 12.53 -13.94
N ALA A 5 -27.45 11.28 -13.58
CA ALA A 5 -28.23 10.08 -13.93
C ALA A 5 -27.54 8.81 -13.38
N ALA A 6 -27.86 8.47 -12.13
CA ALA A 6 -27.68 7.13 -11.58
C ALA A 6 -28.98 6.74 -10.88
N GLY A 7 -29.62 5.67 -11.36
CA GLY A 7 -30.77 5.08 -10.72
C GLY A 7 -31.76 4.48 -11.70
N PHE A 8 -31.66 3.18 -11.95
CA PHE A 8 -32.79 2.26 -12.12
C PHE A 8 -32.24 0.82 -12.08
N TRP A 9 -32.25 0.21 -10.89
CA TRP A 9 -32.30 -1.24 -10.74
C TRP A 9 -33.72 -1.55 -10.25
N GLY A 10 -34.58 -1.95 -11.19
CA GLY A 10 -35.93 -2.43 -10.94
C GLY A 10 -35.98 -3.93 -11.20
N SER A 11 -36.41 -4.67 -10.18
CA SER A 11 -36.55 -6.12 -10.13
C SER A 11 -37.31 -6.73 -11.31
N ALA A 12 -36.71 -7.73 -11.96
CA ALA A 12 -37.43 -8.72 -12.76
C ALA A 12 -37.67 -9.97 -11.90
N SER A 13 -38.86 -10.08 -11.31
CA SER A 13 -39.37 -11.33 -10.72
C SER A 13 -40.08 -12.14 -11.79
N CYS A 14 -39.58 -13.35 -12.07
CA CYS A 14 -40.31 -14.35 -12.83
C CYS A 14 -41.30 -15.11 -11.94
N CYS A 15 -42.58 -14.98 -12.30
CA CYS A 15 -43.69 -15.95 -12.33
C CYS A 15 -43.94 -16.89 -11.13
N SER A 16 -45.14 -16.76 -10.55
CA SER A 16 -45.94 -17.91 -10.09
C SER A 16 -47.40 -17.79 -10.57
N HIS A 17 -47.98 -18.95 -10.85
CA HIS A 17 -49.17 -19.22 -11.67
C HIS A 17 -50.50 -18.63 -11.19
N SER A 18 -51.35 -18.27 -12.15
CA SER A 18 -52.79 -18.59 -12.10
C SER A 18 -53.30 -19.03 -13.47
N LYS A 19 -54.08 -20.12 -13.47
CA LYS A 19 -54.70 -20.81 -14.63
C LYS A 19 -55.98 -20.10 -15.08
N LEU A 20 -56.35 -20.36 -16.35
CA LEU A 20 -57.67 -20.26 -17.05
C LEU A 20 -57.49 -19.40 -18.32
N SER A 21 -57.83 -19.78 -19.55
CA SER A 21 -58.52 -20.95 -20.10
C SER A 21 -58.40 -20.92 -21.64
N ARG A 22 -58.54 -22.10 -22.29
CA ARG A 22 -59.00 -22.34 -23.69
C ARG A 22 -58.06 -21.97 -24.86
N THR A 23 -57.92 -22.71 -25.96
CA THR A 23 -58.09 -24.12 -26.39
C THR A 23 -57.76 -24.13 -27.89
N GLY A 24 -57.02 -25.15 -28.36
CA GLY A 24 -56.97 -25.59 -29.77
C GLY A 24 -55.88 -24.92 -30.62
N SER A 25 -55.11 -25.61 -31.48
CA SER A 25 -55.12 -27.00 -31.92
C SER A 25 -53.78 -27.32 -32.62
N PHE A 26 -53.23 -28.51 -32.34
CA PHE A 26 -52.55 -29.51 -33.21
C PHE A 26 -52.16 -29.11 -34.66
N LYS A 27 -51.04 -29.52 -35.31
CA LYS A 27 -50.15 -30.71 -35.30
C LYS A 27 -48.88 -30.34 -36.10
N LEU A 28 -47.65 -30.62 -35.66
CA LEU A 28 -46.79 -31.79 -35.96
C LEU A 28 -46.51 -32.10 -37.45
N GLY A 29 -45.21 -32.11 -37.81
CA GLY A 29 -44.69 -32.77 -39.02
C GLY A 29 -43.17 -32.65 -39.19
N ARG A 30 -42.43 -33.73 -38.94
CA ARG A 30 -40.97 -33.90 -39.00
C ARG A 30 -40.45 -34.22 -40.41
N GLY A 31 -39.14 -33.99 -40.62
CA GLY A 31 -38.24 -34.75 -41.51
C GLY A 31 -38.19 -34.22 -42.95
N GLY A 32 -37.09 -34.25 -43.69
CA GLY A 32 -35.75 -34.80 -43.54
C GLY A 32 -34.94 -34.36 -44.78
N SER A 33 -33.61 -34.46 -44.70
CA SER A 33 -32.63 -33.89 -45.64
C SER A 33 -32.44 -34.71 -46.96
N PRO A 34 -31.44 -34.42 -47.83
CA PRO A 34 -31.56 -34.10 -49.27
C PRO A 34 -31.08 -35.30 -50.17
N PRO A 35 -30.80 -35.15 -51.50
CA PRO A 35 -29.52 -34.60 -51.98
C PRO A 35 -29.52 -33.92 -53.39
N SER A 36 -28.32 -33.44 -53.75
CA SER A 36 -27.78 -32.79 -54.96
C SER A 36 -27.99 -33.46 -56.34
N MET A 37 -27.92 -32.68 -57.43
CA MET A 37 -26.89 -32.79 -58.50
C MET A 37 -27.07 -31.81 -59.70
N LEU A 38 -25.98 -31.09 -60.00
CA LEU A 38 -25.31 -30.84 -61.30
C LEU A 38 -26.03 -30.49 -62.63
N SER A 39 -25.64 -29.31 -63.14
CA SER A 39 -25.07 -29.03 -64.48
C SER A 39 -25.95 -28.88 -65.74
N GLY A 40 -25.65 -27.84 -66.55
CA GLY A 40 -25.57 -27.99 -68.00
C GLY A 40 -26.27 -26.99 -68.94
N ARG A 41 -25.52 -25.94 -69.34
CA ARG A 41 -25.34 -25.39 -70.72
C ARG A 41 -26.49 -24.74 -71.55
N ARG A 42 -26.21 -23.47 -71.89
CA ARG A 42 -26.09 -22.80 -73.23
C ARG A 42 -27.31 -22.45 -74.12
N CYS A 43 -27.39 -21.13 -74.36
CA CYS A 43 -27.41 -20.39 -75.63
C CYS A 43 -28.73 -19.86 -76.26
N SER A 44 -28.70 -18.51 -76.39
CA SER A 44 -29.14 -17.65 -77.51
C SER A 44 -30.62 -17.44 -77.82
N GLY A 45 -31.04 -16.17 -77.74
CA GLY A 45 -32.23 -15.62 -78.37
C GLY A 45 -32.43 -14.14 -78.02
N VAL A 46 -32.39 -13.28 -79.03
CA VAL A 46 -32.32 -11.80 -78.99
C VAL A 46 -33.71 -11.16 -78.93
N SER A 47 -33.73 -9.86 -78.57
CA SER A 47 -34.82 -8.84 -78.62
C SER A 47 -35.72 -8.80 -77.38
N GLY A 48 -36.06 -7.65 -76.79
CA GLY A 48 -35.74 -6.25 -77.03
C GLY A 48 -36.62 -5.39 -76.10
N LEU A 49 -36.01 -4.36 -75.49
CA LEU A 49 -36.58 -3.09 -75.01
C LEU A 49 -37.76 -3.07 -74.00
N GLY A 50 -37.54 -2.33 -72.89
CA GLY A 50 -38.59 -1.51 -72.29
C GLY A 50 -38.50 -1.23 -70.79
N GLY A 51 -37.84 -0.13 -70.41
CA GLY A 51 -38.28 0.72 -69.28
C GLY A 51 -37.67 0.48 -67.89
N GLY A 52 -36.49 1.07 -67.64
CA GLY A 52 -36.00 1.35 -66.29
C GLY A 52 -35.52 2.80 -66.22
N ALA A 53 -36.20 3.63 -65.43
CA ALA A 53 -35.95 5.05 -65.31
C ALA A 53 -34.53 5.33 -64.83
N VAL A 54 -33.73 5.96 -65.69
CA VAL A 54 -32.42 6.49 -65.36
C VAL A 54 -32.61 7.95 -64.94
N SER A 55 -32.38 8.26 -63.66
CA SER A 55 -32.21 9.64 -63.21
C SER A 55 -30.85 10.15 -63.73
N PRO A 56 -30.79 11.38 -64.28
CA PRO A 56 -29.67 11.81 -65.12
C PRO A 56 -28.43 12.15 -64.30
N GLY A 57 -27.25 11.76 -64.81
CA GLY A 57 -25.96 12.28 -64.35
C GLY A 57 -25.79 13.76 -64.72
N PRO A 58 -24.97 14.54 -64.00
CA PRO A 58 -24.80 15.94 -64.31
C PRO A 58 -24.03 16.09 -65.63
N VAL A 59 -24.64 16.88 -66.52
CA VAL A 59 -24.09 17.36 -67.77
C VAL A 59 -22.82 18.17 -67.48
N VAL A 60 -21.71 17.81 -68.11
CA VAL A 60 -20.52 18.66 -68.19
C VAL A 60 -20.82 19.68 -69.29
N ALA A 61 -21.17 20.90 -68.91
CA ALA A 61 -21.33 22.01 -69.84
C ALA A 61 -20.22 23.04 -69.60
N GLU A 62 -19.23 23.06 -70.51
CA GLU A 62 -18.41 24.24 -70.76
C GLU A 62 -19.28 25.32 -71.39
N VAL A 63 -19.38 26.49 -70.78
CA VAL A 63 -19.85 27.71 -71.46
C VAL A 63 -19.07 28.94 -70.96
N LEU A 64 -18.63 29.71 -71.96
CA LEU A 64 -17.91 30.96 -71.96
C LEU A 64 -18.63 32.13 -71.23
N GLU A 65 -17.84 33.08 -70.74
CA GLU A 65 -18.21 34.50 -70.48
C GLU A 65 -18.78 35.17 -71.76
N PRO A 66 -19.60 36.26 -71.72
CA PRO A 66 -19.62 37.33 -70.71
C PRO A 66 -21.02 37.92 -70.33
N GLY A 67 -21.09 38.83 -69.34
CA GLY A 67 -22.21 39.79 -69.23
C GLY A 67 -22.52 40.35 -67.84
N VAL A 68 -22.29 41.65 -67.67
CA VAL A 68 -22.35 42.43 -66.43
C VAL A 68 -23.78 42.58 -65.87
N GLY A 69 -23.94 42.33 -64.55
CA GLY A 69 -25.13 42.67 -63.76
C GLY A 69 -24.77 42.83 -62.28
N LEU A 70 -24.90 44.05 -61.77
CA LEU A 70 -24.49 44.48 -60.42
C LEU A 70 -25.32 43.87 -59.29
N GLY A 71 -24.62 43.44 -58.24
CA GLY A 71 -25.09 43.44 -56.85
C GLY A 71 -25.78 42.15 -56.39
N THR A 72 -25.12 41.41 -55.48
CA THR A 72 -25.62 40.23 -54.70
C THR A 72 -25.45 38.81 -55.29
N SER A 73 -25.42 38.61 -56.61
CA SER A 73 -25.34 37.23 -57.19
C SER A 73 -23.92 36.65 -57.28
N GLY A 74 -22.89 37.48 -57.43
CA GLY A 74 -21.49 37.04 -57.56
C GLY A 74 -20.91 36.49 -56.25
N ALA A 75 -21.11 37.20 -55.13
CA ALA A 75 -20.55 36.82 -53.83
C ALA A 75 -21.09 35.46 -53.32
N SER A 76 -22.37 35.17 -53.57
CA SER A 76 -22.94 33.86 -53.24
C SER A 76 -22.30 32.76 -54.09
N ARG A 77 -22.18 32.96 -55.42
CA ARG A 77 -21.57 31.99 -56.34
C ARG A 77 -20.11 31.69 -55.95
N GLU A 78 -19.36 32.71 -55.55
CA GLU A 78 -17.98 32.57 -55.09
C GLU A 78 -17.85 31.76 -53.79
N LEU A 79 -18.78 31.93 -52.85
CA LEU A 79 -18.83 31.13 -51.62
C LEU A 79 -19.06 29.65 -51.94
N PHE A 80 -20.03 29.33 -52.80
CA PHE A 80 -20.31 27.95 -53.21
C PHE A 80 -19.12 27.30 -53.94
N GLU A 81 -18.42 28.04 -54.81
CA GLU A 81 -17.22 27.53 -55.49
C GLU A 81 -16.06 27.32 -54.52
N ALA A 82 -15.87 28.22 -53.54
CA ALA A 82 -14.88 28.05 -52.48
C ALA A 82 -15.19 26.81 -51.62
N CYS A 83 -16.47 26.57 -51.29
CA CYS A 83 -16.90 25.36 -50.58
C CYS A 83 -16.69 24.08 -51.39
N ARG A 84 -16.84 24.16 -52.72
CA ARG A 84 -16.59 23.05 -53.64
C ARG A 84 -15.10 22.73 -53.80
N SER A 85 -14.27 23.75 -53.96
CA SER A 85 -12.82 23.59 -54.15
C SER A 85 -12.09 23.23 -52.86
N GLY A 86 -12.67 23.57 -51.70
CA GLY A 86 -12.06 23.35 -50.39
C GLY A 86 -11.16 24.50 -49.93
N ASP A 87 -11.26 25.68 -50.56
CA ASP A 87 -10.48 26.87 -50.19
C ASP A 87 -11.01 27.50 -48.89
N LEU A 88 -10.53 26.96 -47.77
CA LEU A 88 -10.97 27.36 -46.43
C LEU A 88 -10.75 28.86 -46.17
N GLU A 89 -9.63 29.42 -46.63
CA GLU A 89 -9.31 30.84 -46.41
C GLU A 89 -10.28 31.75 -47.17
N ARG A 90 -10.66 31.36 -48.39
CA ARG A 90 -11.69 32.07 -49.15
C ARG A 90 -13.08 31.92 -48.51
N VAL A 91 -13.42 30.73 -48.00
CA VAL A 91 -14.67 30.53 -47.25
C VAL A 91 -14.70 31.43 -46.01
N ARG A 92 -13.62 31.51 -45.22
CA ARG A 92 -13.53 32.40 -44.04
C ARG A 92 -13.79 33.86 -44.38
N LYS A 93 -13.34 34.33 -45.55
CA LYS A 93 -13.53 35.72 -45.99
C LYS A 93 -14.95 36.01 -46.49
N LEU A 94 -15.59 35.01 -47.12
CA LEU A 94 -16.89 35.18 -47.79
C LEU A 94 -18.09 34.80 -46.90
N LEU A 95 -17.87 34.00 -45.86
CA LEU A 95 -18.93 33.51 -44.98
C LEU A 95 -19.39 34.59 -43.99
N SER A 96 -20.71 34.72 -43.84
CA SER A 96 -21.37 35.57 -42.84
C SER A 96 -22.50 34.81 -42.16
N THR A 97 -22.99 35.34 -41.03
CA THR A 97 -24.15 34.76 -40.32
C THR A 97 -25.41 34.73 -41.18
N GLU A 98 -25.51 35.60 -42.19
CA GLU A 98 -26.66 35.69 -43.10
C GLU A 98 -26.59 34.66 -44.24
N ASN A 99 -25.38 34.28 -44.69
CA ASN A 99 -25.21 33.47 -45.90
C ASN A 99 -24.78 32.01 -45.66
N VAL A 100 -24.47 31.62 -44.42
CA VAL A 100 -24.04 30.25 -44.07
C VAL A 100 -25.06 29.17 -44.45
N ASN A 101 -26.34 29.51 -44.47
CA ASN A 101 -27.46 28.66 -44.89
C ASN A 101 -28.13 29.14 -46.18
N SER A 102 -27.44 29.96 -46.98
CA SER A 102 -27.92 30.37 -48.30
C SER A 102 -28.20 29.16 -49.18
N ARG A 103 -29.11 29.30 -50.14
CA ARG A 103 -29.47 28.23 -51.08
C ARG A 103 -29.01 28.60 -52.47
N ASP A 104 -28.39 27.66 -53.17
CA ASP A 104 -27.95 27.89 -54.54
C ASP A 104 -29.15 28.13 -55.47
N THR A 105 -29.01 29.04 -56.43
CA THR A 105 -30.10 29.46 -57.32
C THR A 105 -30.11 28.74 -58.66
N ALA A 106 -29.04 27.99 -58.98
CA ALA A 106 -28.84 27.36 -60.28
C ALA A 106 -29.10 25.84 -60.28
N GLY A 107 -29.17 25.22 -59.10
CA GLY A 107 -29.36 23.78 -58.89
C GLY A 107 -30.55 23.46 -57.99
N ARG A 108 -30.38 22.49 -57.11
CA ARG A 108 -31.47 21.90 -56.29
C ARG A 108 -31.72 22.67 -54.98
N LYS A 109 -31.31 23.94 -54.88
CA LYS A 109 -31.36 24.74 -53.65
C LYS A 109 -30.59 24.13 -52.47
N SER A 110 -29.46 23.53 -52.78
CA SER A 110 -28.42 23.05 -51.86
C SER A 110 -27.78 24.21 -51.08
N THR A 111 -27.36 23.94 -49.84
CA THR A 111 -26.61 24.90 -49.00
C THR A 111 -25.09 24.77 -49.18
N PRO A 112 -24.26 25.75 -48.74
CA PRO A 112 -22.81 25.62 -48.76
C PRO A 112 -22.30 24.30 -48.13
N LEU A 113 -22.98 23.84 -47.07
CA LEU A 113 -22.69 22.57 -46.41
C LEU A 113 -22.94 21.35 -47.31
N HIS A 114 -23.96 21.37 -48.19
CA HIS A 114 -24.22 20.29 -49.15
C HIS A 114 -23.08 20.13 -50.16
N PHE A 115 -22.53 21.26 -50.64
CA PHE A 115 -21.39 21.26 -51.57
C PHE A 115 -20.12 20.79 -50.87
N ALA A 116 -19.75 21.42 -49.76
CA ALA A 116 -18.55 21.03 -49.02
C ALA A 116 -18.58 19.53 -48.64
N ALA A 117 -19.75 19.02 -48.24
CA ALA A 117 -19.94 17.62 -47.89
C ALA A 117 -19.82 16.67 -49.09
N GLY A 118 -20.47 17.00 -50.22
CA GLY A 118 -20.44 16.17 -51.44
C GLY A 118 -19.09 16.10 -52.13
N PHE A 119 -18.19 17.06 -51.89
CA PHE A 119 -16.82 17.08 -52.41
C PHE A 119 -15.76 16.68 -51.37
N GLY A 120 -16.17 16.26 -50.18
CA GLY A 120 -15.26 15.73 -49.16
C GLY A 120 -14.39 16.77 -48.49
N ARG A 121 -14.80 18.05 -48.45
CA ARG A 121 -14.02 19.16 -47.90
C ARG A 121 -14.16 19.25 -46.39
N LYS A 122 -13.56 18.30 -45.67
CA LYS A 122 -13.69 18.17 -44.21
C LYS A 122 -13.47 19.47 -43.44
N ASP A 123 -12.37 20.19 -43.71
CA ASP A 123 -12.04 21.41 -42.97
C ASP A 123 -13.06 22.54 -43.22
N VAL A 124 -13.60 22.61 -44.44
CA VAL A 124 -14.68 23.55 -44.77
C VAL A 124 -15.99 23.12 -44.10
N VAL A 125 -16.32 21.82 -44.09
CA VAL A 125 -17.51 21.29 -43.40
C VAL A 125 -17.45 21.62 -41.91
N ASP A 126 -16.32 21.38 -41.25
CA ASP A 126 -16.12 21.69 -39.84
C ASP A 126 -16.30 23.18 -39.58
N PHE A 127 -15.66 24.03 -40.39
CA PHE A 127 -15.81 25.47 -40.28
C PHE A 127 -17.26 25.95 -40.48
N LEU A 128 -17.98 25.41 -41.46
CA LEU A 128 -19.37 25.76 -41.70
C LEU A 128 -20.28 25.35 -40.53
N LEU A 129 -20.10 24.15 -39.97
CA LEU A 129 -20.88 23.66 -38.82
C LEU A 129 -20.63 24.51 -37.57
N GLN A 130 -19.37 24.88 -37.30
CA GLN A 130 -19.01 25.78 -36.20
C GLN A 130 -19.63 27.17 -36.34
N ASN A 131 -19.91 27.61 -37.56
CA ASN A 131 -20.51 28.92 -37.87
C ASN A 131 -22.03 28.85 -38.12
N GLY A 132 -22.71 27.80 -37.63
CA GLY A 132 -24.17 27.74 -37.63
C GLY A 132 -24.80 27.19 -38.91
N ALA A 133 -24.06 26.45 -39.73
CA ALA A 133 -24.66 25.69 -40.83
C ALA A 133 -25.66 24.65 -40.29
N ASN A 134 -26.86 24.64 -40.84
CA ASN A 134 -27.92 23.71 -40.45
C ASN A 134 -27.66 22.32 -41.08
N VAL A 135 -27.24 21.38 -40.24
CA VAL A 135 -26.97 19.98 -40.62
C VAL A 135 -28.21 19.23 -41.12
N HIS A 136 -29.42 19.70 -40.79
CA HIS A 136 -30.70 19.12 -41.20
C HIS A 136 -31.33 19.83 -42.40
N ALA A 137 -30.66 20.82 -43.00
CA ALA A 137 -31.19 21.53 -44.15
C ALA A 137 -31.43 20.55 -45.31
N ARG A 138 -32.61 20.65 -45.94
CA ARG A 138 -32.99 19.82 -47.10
C ARG A 138 -32.97 20.63 -48.39
N ASP A 139 -32.39 20.04 -49.42
CA ASP A 139 -32.49 20.50 -50.80
C ASP A 139 -33.86 20.14 -51.43
N ASP A 140 -34.10 20.52 -52.68
CA ASP A 140 -35.40 20.28 -53.37
C ASP A 140 -35.72 18.78 -53.55
N GLY A 141 -34.71 17.89 -53.50
CA GLY A 141 -34.89 16.44 -53.50
C GLY A 141 -35.19 15.85 -52.12
N GLY A 142 -35.19 16.68 -51.08
CA GLY A 142 -35.31 16.25 -49.69
C GLY A 142 -34.00 15.73 -49.09
N LEU A 143 -32.88 15.78 -49.83
CA LEU A 143 -31.58 15.32 -49.35
C LEU A 143 -31.01 16.31 -48.34
N ILE A 144 -30.38 15.78 -47.31
CA ILE A 144 -29.50 16.52 -46.41
C ILE A 144 -28.04 16.36 -46.85
N SER A 145 -27.14 17.22 -46.35
CA SER A 145 -25.69 17.17 -46.65
C SER A 145 -25.04 15.80 -46.38
N LEU A 146 -25.57 15.02 -45.43
CA LEU A 146 -25.14 13.65 -45.17
C LEU A 146 -25.36 12.70 -46.37
N HIS A 147 -26.47 12.81 -47.10
CA HIS A 147 -26.71 11.98 -48.30
C HIS A 147 -25.64 12.20 -49.36
N ASN A 148 -25.25 13.47 -49.58
CA ASN A 148 -24.21 13.81 -50.55
C ASN A 148 -22.86 13.21 -50.16
N ALA A 149 -22.44 13.38 -48.90
CA ALA A 149 -21.19 12.79 -48.41
C ALA A 149 -21.20 11.25 -48.52
N CYS A 150 -22.35 10.61 -48.26
CA CYS A 150 -22.52 9.17 -48.36
C CYS A 150 -22.44 8.64 -49.80
N SER A 151 -23.09 9.30 -50.76
CA SER A 151 -23.08 8.91 -52.17
C SER A 151 -21.66 8.90 -52.76
N PHE A 152 -20.82 9.88 -52.38
CA PHE A 152 -19.45 9.99 -52.90
C PHE A 152 -18.39 9.26 -52.07
N GLY A 153 -18.73 8.76 -50.88
CA GLY A 153 -17.83 7.92 -50.08
C GLY A 153 -16.91 8.69 -49.13
N HIS A 154 -17.28 9.91 -48.72
CA HIS A 154 -16.44 10.75 -47.87
C HIS A 154 -16.60 10.41 -46.37
N ALA A 155 -16.05 9.26 -45.94
CA ALA A 155 -16.24 8.71 -44.59
C ALA A 155 -15.90 9.71 -43.46
N GLU A 156 -14.82 10.49 -43.58
CA GLU A 156 -14.46 11.49 -42.55
C GLU A 156 -15.49 12.62 -42.41
N VAL A 157 -16.06 13.07 -43.54
CA VAL A 157 -17.14 14.07 -43.56
C VAL A 157 -18.42 13.49 -43.00
N VAL A 158 -18.73 12.23 -43.33
CA VAL A 158 -19.90 11.50 -42.79
C VAL A 158 -19.80 11.43 -41.26
N SER A 159 -18.66 10.99 -40.72
CA SER A 159 -18.42 10.99 -39.28
C SER A 159 -18.62 12.36 -38.67
N LEU A 160 -18.04 13.41 -39.27
CA LEU A 160 -18.15 14.78 -38.77
C LEU A 160 -19.62 15.26 -38.72
N LEU A 161 -20.39 15.03 -39.79
CA LEU A 161 -21.81 15.42 -39.85
C LEU A 161 -22.64 14.69 -38.79
N LEU A 162 -22.42 13.38 -38.60
CA LEU A 162 -23.11 12.58 -37.57
C LEU A 162 -22.79 13.04 -36.15
N HIS A 163 -21.53 13.41 -35.87
CA HIS A 163 -21.14 13.98 -34.57
C HIS A 163 -21.81 15.34 -34.31
N HIS A 164 -22.10 16.11 -35.35
CA HIS A 164 -22.88 17.35 -35.27
C HIS A 164 -24.40 17.14 -35.32
N GLY A 165 -24.87 15.90 -35.14
CA GLY A 165 -26.28 15.58 -34.98
C GLY A 165 -27.04 15.31 -36.27
N ALA A 166 -26.37 15.11 -37.41
CA ALA A 166 -27.05 14.67 -38.63
C ALA A 166 -27.84 13.37 -38.37
N ASP A 167 -29.08 13.31 -38.83
CA ASP A 167 -29.91 12.12 -38.70
C ASP A 167 -29.47 11.04 -39.72
N ALA A 168 -28.89 9.96 -39.20
CA ALA A 168 -28.43 8.81 -39.99
C ALA A 168 -29.57 8.10 -40.75
N ASN A 169 -30.83 8.30 -40.30
CA ASN A 169 -32.05 7.73 -40.86
C ASN A 169 -32.91 8.75 -41.59
N ALA A 170 -32.36 9.95 -41.88
CA ALA A 170 -33.06 10.99 -42.63
C ALA A 170 -33.58 10.42 -43.96
N ARG A 171 -34.81 10.81 -44.32
CA ARG A 171 -35.46 10.36 -45.55
C ARG A 171 -35.61 11.50 -46.54
N ASP A 172 -35.16 11.26 -47.77
CA ASP A 172 -35.42 12.13 -48.90
C ASP A 172 -36.88 11.99 -49.41
N ASN A 173 -37.20 12.64 -50.53
CA ASN A 173 -38.56 12.61 -51.08
C ASN A 173 -38.99 11.22 -51.61
N TRP A 174 -38.06 10.28 -51.78
CA TRP A 174 -38.29 8.89 -52.20
C TRP A 174 -38.06 7.90 -51.07
N ASN A 175 -38.00 8.37 -49.82
CA ASN A 175 -37.68 7.58 -48.63
C ASN A 175 -36.31 6.87 -48.67
N TYR A 176 -35.39 7.32 -49.52
CA TYR A 176 -34.00 6.90 -49.44
C TYR A 176 -33.37 7.50 -48.19
N THR A 177 -32.53 6.69 -47.54
CA THR A 177 -31.70 7.11 -46.41
C THR A 177 -30.25 7.25 -46.83
N PRO A 178 -29.39 7.93 -46.06
CA PRO A 178 -27.96 7.96 -46.34
C PRO A 178 -27.33 6.57 -46.50
N LEU A 179 -27.87 5.56 -45.80
CA LEU A 179 -27.43 4.17 -45.93
C LEU A 179 -27.84 3.53 -47.26
N HIS A 180 -29.00 3.88 -47.84
CA HIS A 180 -29.36 3.46 -49.19
C HIS A 180 -28.35 4.01 -50.21
N GLU A 181 -28.02 5.30 -50.13
CA GLU A 181 -27.05 5.93 -51.02
C GLU A 181 -25.67 5.27 -50.94
N ALA A 182 -25.15 5.08 -49.73
CA ALA A 182 -23.87 4.42 -49.52
C ALA A 182 -23.85 2.98 -50.05
N ALA A 183 -24.94 2.23 -49.84
CA ALA A 183 -25.07 0.83 -50.24
C ALA A 183 -25.09 0.67 -51.77
N ILE A 184 -25.87 1.50 -52.46
CA ILE A 184 -25.99 1.49 -53.93
C ILE A 184 -24.67 1.86 -54.61
N LYS A 185 -23.87 2.72 -53.98
CA LYS A 185 -22.58 3.18 -54.52
C LYS A 185 -21.38 2.36 -54.03
N GLY A 186 -21.64 1.24 -53.34
CA GLY A 186 -20.61 0.32 -52.85
C GLY A 186 -19.65 0.92 -51.82
N LYS A 187 -20.05 1.97 -51.09
CA LYS A 187 -19.19 2.69 -50.14
C LYS A 187 -19.14 1.97 -48.79
N THR A 188 -18.29 0.94 -48.68
CA THR A 188 -18.17 0.08 -47.49
C THR A 188 -17.91 0.86 -46.22
N ASP A 189 -16.93 1.77 -46.24
CA ASP A 189 -16.47 2.48 -45.05
C ASP A 189 -17.55 3.45 -44.53
N VAL A 190 -18.29 4.07 -45.46
CA VAL A 190 -19.46 4.88 -45.12
C VAL A 190 -20.58 4.03 -44.54
N CYS A 191 -20.86 2.84 -45.09
CA CYS A 191 -21.88 1.94 -44.54
C CYS A 191 -21.54 1.55 -43.10
N ILE A 192 -20.26 1.27 -42.81
CA ILE A 192 -19.78 0.95 -41.45
C ILE A 192 -20.02 2.14 -40.52
N VAL A 193 -19.57 3.34 -40.89
CA VAL A 193 -19.75 4.56 -40.07
C VAL A 193 -21.23 4.85 -39.80
N LEU A 194 -22.09 4.74 -40.81
CA LEU A 194 -23.53 4.95 -40.65
C LEU A 194 -24.15 3.95 -39.66
N LEU A 195 -23.83 2.66 -39.77
CA LEU A 195 -24.33 1.64 -38.84
C LEU A 195 -23.82 1.85 -37.41
N GLN A 196 -22.56 2.29 -37.25
CA GLN A 196 -21.98 2.63 -35.94
C GLN A 196 -22.70 3.82 -35.29
N HIS A 197 -23.26 4.74 -36.09
CA HIS A 197 -24.05 5.89 -35.64
C HIS A 197 -25.57 5.66 -35.69
N GLY A 198 -26.03 4.40 -35.68
CA GLY A 198 -27.45 4.08 -35.50
C GLY A 198 -28.30 4.12 -36.77
N ALA A 199 -27.71 4.05 -37.96
CA ALA A 199 -28.47 3.85 -39.19
C ALA A 199 -29.19 2.49 -39.18
N GLU A 200 -30.48 2.49 -39.53
CA GLU A 200 -31.33 1.31 -39.57
C GLU A 200 -31.28 0.67 -40.97
N PRO A 201 -30.76 -0.57 -41.11
CA PRO A 201 -30.66 -1.23 -42.41
C PRO A 201 -31.99 -1.84 -42.90
N THR A 202 -33.07 -1.67 -42.15
CA THR A 202 -34.40 -2.26 -42.43
C THR A 202 -35.40 -1.27 -43.00
N ILE A 203 -35.08 0.03 -43.04
CA ILE A 203 -35.94 1.07 -43.61
C ILE A 203 -36.17 0.79 -45.09
N ARG A 204 -37.40 0.97 -45.56
CA ARG A 204 -37.79 0.77 -46.97
C ARG A 204 -38.00 2.11 -47.67
N ASN A 205 -37.50 2.21 -48.90
CA ASN A 205 -37.77 3.33 -49.81
C ASN A 205 -39.19 3.26 -50.39
N THR A 206 -39.56 4.19 -51.29
CA THR A 206 -40.87 4.19 -51.97
C THR A 206 -41.14 2.96 -52.84
N ASP A 207 -40.10 2.24 -53.29
CA ASP A 207 -40.22 0.98 -54.04
C ASP A 207 -40.33 -0.25 -53.12
N GLY A 208 -40.38 -0.04 -51.80
CA GLY A 208 -40.41 -1.11 -50.80
C GLY A 208 -39.07 -1.84 -50.61
N ARG A 209 -37.97 -1.32 -51.16
CA ARG A 209 -36.62 -1.92 -51.14
C ARG A 209 -35.84 -1.38 -49.93
N THR A 210 -35.06 -2.25 -49.29
CA THR A 210 -34.13 -1.88 -48.20
C THR A 210 -32.73 -1.56 -48.75
N PRO A 211 -31.81 -0.96 -47.95
CA PRO A 211 -30.42 -0.77 -48.36
C PRO A 211 -29.75 -2.07 -48.83
N VAL A 212 -30.04 -3.21 -48.18
CA VAL A 212 -29.49 -4.54 -48.55
C VAL A 212 -29.95 -4.98 -49.94
N ASP A 213 -31.21 -4.68 -50.31
CA ASP A 213 -31.80 -5.08 -51.58
C ASP A 213 -31.18 -4.35 -52.78
N LEU A 214 -30.66 -3.15 -52.54
CA LEU A 214 -30.05 -2.27 -53.54
C LEU A 214 -28.51 -2.26 -53.47
N ALA A 215 -27.91 -2.94 -52.50
CA ALA A 215 -26.48 -2.89 -52.23
C ALA A 215 -25.63 -3.55 -53.33
N GLU A 216 -24.53 -2.90 -53.69
CA GLU A 216 -23.43 -3.56 -54.41
C GLU A 216 -22.80 -4.68 -53.56
N ALA A 217 -22.10 -5.62 -54.20
CA ALA A 217 -21.58 -6.82 -53.55
C ALA A 217 -20.70 -6.54 -52.31
N SER A 218 -19.85 -5.50 -52.37
CA SER A 218 -18.97 -5.10 -51.27
C SER A 218 -19.73 -4.54 -50.06
N ALA A 219 -20.69 -3.64 -50.29
CA ALA A 219 -21.53 -3.07 -49.23
C ALA A 219 -22.52 -4.10 -48.67
N LYS A 220 -23.00 -5.03 -49.49
CA LYS A 220 -23.91 -6.10 -49.07
C LYS A 220 -23.29 -6.95 -47.95
N ALA A 221 -22.00 -7.26 -48.02
CA ALA A 221 -21.31 -8.01 -46.97
C ALA A 221 -21.32 -7.28 -45.61
N VAL A 222 -21.24 -5.94 -45.60
CA VAL A 222 -21.33 -5.12 -44.38
C VAL A 222 -22.74 -5.23 -43.80
N LEU A 223 -23.75 -5.05 -44.66
CA LEU A 223 -25.16 -5.06 -44.27
C LEU A 223 -25.70 -6.45 -43.88
N THR A 224 -24.97 -7.52 -44.18
CA THR A 224 -25.30 -8.89 -43.71
C THR A 224 -24.42 -9.35 -42.55
N GLY A 225 -23.49 -8.51 -42.08
CA GLY A 225 -22.57 -8.85 -40.98
C GLY A 225 -21.44 -9.82 -41.34
N GLU A 226 -21.23 -10.11 -42.62
CA GLU A 226 -20.19 -11.05 -43.10
C GLU A 226 -18.90 -10.34 -43.55
N TYR A 227 -18.90 -9.00 -43.58
CA TYR A 227 -17.74 -8.21 -43.98
C TYR A 227 -16.53 -8.47 -43.07
N ARG A 228 -15.45 -8.98 -43.68
CA ARG A 228 -14.14 -9.22 -43.04
C ARG A 228 -14.24 -9.91 -41.67
N LYS A 229 -15.21 -10.80 -41.53
CA LYS A 229 -15.54 -11.50 -40.30
C LYS A 229 -14.34 -12.22 -39.66
N ASP A 230 -13.51 -12.89 -40.46
CA ASP A 230 -12.31 -13.56 -39.96
C ASP A 230 -11.30 -12.57 -39.35
N GLU A 231 -11.18 -11.38 -39.94
CA GLU A 231 -10.30 -10.33 -39.44
C GLU A 231 -10.84 -9.68 -38.16
N LEU A 232 -12.16 -9.53 -38.04
CA LEU A 232 -12.81 -9.07 -36.82
C LEU A 232 -12.57 -10.05 -35.66
N LEU A 233 -12.72 -11.36 -35.92
CA LEU A 233 -12.49 -12.42 -34.96
C LEU A 233 -11.02 -12.48 -34.52
N GLU A 234 -10.08 -12.38 -35.46
CA GLU A 234 -8.65 -12.34 -35.14
C GLU A 234 -8.26 -11.06 -34.40
N SER A 235 -8.85 -9.91 -34.75
CA SER A 235 -8.64 -8.64 -34.02
C SER A 235 -9.15 -8.75 -32.58
N SER A 236 -10.27 -9.44 -32.36
CA SER A 236 -10.82 -9.72 -31.02
C SER A 236 -9.93 -10.67 -30.21
N ARG A 237 -9.33 -11.69 -30.86
CA ARG A 237 -8.39 -12.63 -30.25
C ARG A 237 -7.05 -11.97 -29.91
N SER A 238 -6.48 -11.21 -30.83
CA SER A 238 -5.20 -10.52 -30.66
C SER A 238 -5.30 -9.27 -29.77
N GLY A 239 -6.49 -8.68 -29.68
CA GLY A 239 -6.74 -7.44 -28.95
C GLY A 239 -6.36 -6.19 -29.75
N ASN A 240 -6.41 -6.24 -31.09
CA ASN A 240 -6.16 -5.08 -31.94
C ASN A 240 -7.38 -4.13 -31.93
N GLU A 241 -7.33 -3.14 -31.04
CA GLU A 241 -8.41 -2.17 -30.78
C GLU A 241 -8.78 -1.35 -32.03
N GLU A 242 -7.78 -0.84 -32.76
CA GLU A 242 -8.01 0.02 -33.93
C GLU A 242 -8.72 -0.75 -35.05
N LYS A 243 -8.23 -1.96 -35.34
CA LYS A 243 -8.83 -2.81 -36.37
C LYS A 243 -10.20 -3.33 -35.97
N LEU A 244 -10.40 -3.62 -34.67
CA LEU A 244 -11.71 -3.97 -34.13
C LEU A 244 -12.71 -2.83 -34.34
N MET A 245 -12.36 -1.60 -33.95
CA MET A 245 -13.23 -0.43 -34.12
C MET A 245 -13.53 -0.10 -35.59
N ALA A 246 -12.57 -0.30 -36.48
CA ALA A 246 -12.77 -0.07 -37.91
C ALA A 246 -13.74 -1.06 -38.57
N LEU A 247 -13.94 -2.25 -37.98
CA LEU A 247 -14.74 -3.33 -38.56
C LEU A 247 -16.08 -3.54 -37.85
N LEU A 248 -16.20 -3.14 -36.58
CA LEU A 248 -17.32 -3.50 -35.72
C LEU A 248 -18.60 -2.72 -36.07
N THR A 249 -19.71 -3.44 -36.20
CA THR A 249 -21.05 -2.88 -36.42
C THR A 249 -22.08 -3.65 -35.60
N PRO A 250 -23.30 -3.11 -35.38
CA PRO A 250 -24.38 -3.86 -34.74
C PRO A 250 -24.74 -5.19 -35.44
N LEU A 251 -24.36 -5.34 -36.71
CA LEU A 251 -24.70 -6.51 -37.53
C LEU A 251 -23.66 -7.65 -37.44
N ASN A 252 -22.40 -7.36 -37.07
CA ASN A 252 -21.33 -8.36 -37.01
C ASN A 252 -20.74 -8.60 -35.60
N VAL A 253 -21.11 -7.80 -34.60
CA VAL A 253 -20.59 -7.91 -33.22
C VAL A 253 -20.78 -9.31 -32.61
N ASN A 254 -21.85 -10.02 -33.00
CA ASN A 254 -22.19 -11.37 -32.55
C ASN A 254 -21.95 -12.46 -33.61
N CYS A 255 -21.13 -12.19 -34.63
CA CYS A 255 -20.79 -13.19 -35.65
C CYS A 255 -20.08 -14.41 -35.02
N HIS A 256 -20.15 -15.57 -35.69
CA HIS A 256 -19.52 -16.79 -35.21
C HIS A 256 -18.33 -17.20 -36.05
N ALA A 257 -17.22 -17.57 -35.41
CA ALA A 257 -16.08 -18.17 -36.10
C ALA A 257 -16.49 -19.39 -36.95
N SER A 258 -15.83 -19.54 -38.09
CA SER A 258 -15.97 -20.71 -38.96
C SER A 258 -15.29 -21.96 -38.38
N ASP A 259 -14.64 -21.83 -37.21
CA ASP A 259 -14.01 -22.94 -36.50
C ASP A 259 -15.05 -23.94 -35.94
N GLY A 260 -14.56 -25.09 -35.49
CA GLY A 260 -15.42 -26.16 -34.97
C GLY A 260 -16.24 -25.76 -33.73
N ARG A 261 -15.84 -24.69 -33.01
CA ARG A 261 -16.51 -24.23 -31.78
C ARG A 261 -17.55 -23.14 -32.04
N LYS A 262 -17.50 -22.43 -33.17
CA LYS A 262 -18.39 -21.29 -33.47
C LYS A 262 -18.34 -20.19 -32.40
N SER A 263 -17.15 -19.90 -31.88
CA SER A 263 -16.98 -18.83 -30.87
C SER A 263 -17.26 -17.44 -31.45
N THR A 264 -17.92 -16.57 -30.68
CA THR A 264 -18.12 -15.15 -31.07
C THR A 264 -16.88 -14.29 -30.80
N PRO A 265 -16.77 -13.06 -31.33
CA PRO A 265 -15.74 -12.10 -30.94
C PRO A 265 -15.56 -11.98 -29.42
N LEU A 266 -16.65 -11.95 -28.66
CA LEU A 266 -16.63 -11.84 -27.20
C LEU A 266 -16.06 -13.09 -26.52
N HIS A 267 -16.36 -14.30 -27.02
CA HIS A 267 -15.74 -15.54 -26.52
C HIS A 267 -14.22 -15.53 -26.66
N LEU A 268 -13.73 -15.05 -27.82
CA LEU A 268 -12.31 -14.97 -28.12
C LEU A 268 -11.64 -13.89 -27.25
N ALA A 269 -12.16 -12.67 -27.25
CA ALA A 269 -11.62 -11.58 -26.43
C ALA A 269 -11.60 -11.96 -24.94
N ALA A 270 -12.65 -12.64 -24.46
CA ALA A 270 -12.75 -13.09 -23.09
C ALA A 270 -11.71 -14.17 -22.75
N GLY A 271 -11.56 -15.21 -23.58
CA GLY A 271 -10.61 -16.31 -23.35
C GLY A 271 -9.14 -15.89 -23.45
N TYR A 272 -8.83 -14.86 -24.26
CA TYR A 272 -7.46 -14.36 -24.46
C TYR A 272 -7.13 -13.11 -23.62
N ASN A 273 -7.95 -12.77 -22.63
CA ASN A 273 -7.74 -11.64 -21.71
C ASN A 273 -7.60 -10.27 -22.38
N ARG A 274 -8.42 -10.00 -23.40
CA ARG A 274 -8.38 -8.72 -24.13
C ARG A 274 -9.37 -7.73 -23.51
N VAL A 275 -9.03 -7.22 -22.32
CA VAL A 275 -9.91 -6.37 -21.49
C VAL A 275 -10.55 -5.22 -22.28
N LYS A 276 -9.76 -4.45 -23.02
CA LYS A 276 -10.28 -3.34 -23.84
C LYS A 276 -11.12 -3.81 -25.02
N ALA A 277 -10.74 -4.89 -25.70
CA ALA A 277 -11.57 -5.46 -26.76
C ALA A 277 -12.92 -5.95 -26.22
N VAL A 278 -12.95 -6.56 -25.02
CA VAL A 278 -14.17 -6.93 -24.31
C VAL A 278 -15.03 -5.69 -24.03
N GLN A 279 -14.44 -4.59 -23.53
CA GLN A 279 -15.17 -3.34 -23.30
C GLN A 279 -15.79 -2.79 -24.59
N LEU A 280 -15.02 -2.72 -25.67
CA LEU A 280 -15.50 -2.25 -26.98
C LEU A 280 -16.63 -3.13 -27.50
N LEU A 281 -16.47 -4.45 -27.47
CA LEU A 281 -17.50 -5.40 -27.90
C LEU A 281 -18.80 -5.22 -27.09
N LEU A 282 -18.71 -5.09 -25.77
CA LEU A 282 -19.88 -4.87 -24.90
C LEU A 282 -20.57 -3.52 -25.17
N GLN A 283 -19.79 -2.45 -25.39
CA GLN A 283 -20.33 -1.13 -25.76
C GLN A 283 -21.10 -1.16 -27.08
N HIS A 284 -20.69 -2.02 -28.01
CA HIS A 284 -21.33 -2.18 -29.32
C HIS A 284 -22.35 -3.34 -29.37
N GLY A 285 -22.83 -3.83 -28.23
CA GLY A 285 -23.96 -4.77 -28.17
C GLY A 285 -23.58 -6.25 -28.29
N ALA A 286 -22.36 -6.64 -27.92
CA ALA A 286 -22.01 -8.04 -27.82
C ALA A 286 -22.87 -8.77 -26.78
N ASP A 287 -23.41 -9.91 -27.18
CA ASP A 287 -24.27 -10.74 -26.35
C ASP A 287 -23.43 -11.57 -25.35
N VAL A 288 -23.53 -11.22 -24.07
CA VAL A 288 -22.88 -11.92 -22.95
C VAL A 288 -23.43 -13.33 -22.71
N HIS A 289 -24.59 -13.67 -23.29
CA HIS A 289 -25.24 -14.96 -23.21
C HIS A 289 -25.10 -15.78 -24.49
N ALA A 290 -24.38 -15.27 -25.50
CA ALA A 290 -24.13 -16.00 -26.73
C ALA A 290 -23.51 -17.35 -26.41
N LYS A 291 -24.02 -18.41 -27.03
CA LYS A 291 -23.53 -19.78 -26.84
C LYS A 291 -22.69 -20.21 -28.03
N ASP A 292 -21.54 -20.81 -27.74
CA ASP A 292 -20.78 -21.56 -28.74
C ASP A 292 -21.39 -22.96 -28.95
N LYS A 293 -20.78 -23.81 -29.78
CA LYS A 293 -21.30 -25.15 -30.08
C LYS A 293 -21.35 -26.09 -28.86
N GLY A 294 -20.56 -25.83 -27.82
CA GLY A 294 -20.57 -26.55 -26.55
C GLY A 294 -21.52 -25.94 -25.52
N ASP A 295 -22.38 -24.99 -25.91
CA ASP A 295 -23.24 -24.20 -25.03
C ASP A 295 -22.46 -23.32 -24.03
N LEU A 296 -21.15 -23.13 -24.24
CA LEU A 296 -20.34 -22.23 -23.43
C LEU A 296 -20.71 -20.79 -23.76
N VAL A 297 -20.97 -19.99 -22.72
CA VAL A 297 -21.01 -18.52 -22.81
C VAL A 297 -19.63 -17.90 -22.59
N PRO A 298 -19.35 -16.64 -23.01
CA PRO A 298 -18.04 -16.01 -22.86
C PRO A 298 -17.47 -16.02 -21.43
N LEU A 299 -18.35 -16.04 -20.42
CA LEU A 299 -17.97 -16.11 -19.02
C LEU A 299 -17.21 -17.41 -18.69
N HIS A 300 -17.57 -18.56 -19.28
CA HIS A 300 -16.82 -19.81 -19.08
C HIS A 300 -15.36 -19.67 -19.50
N ASN A 301 -15.12 -19.07 -20.67
CA ASN A 301 -13.76 -18.87 -21.18
C ASN A 301 -12.94 -17.98 -20.23
N ALA A 302 -13.50 -16.85 -19.79
CA ALA A 302 -12.82 -15.98 -18.84
C ALA A 302 -12.51 -16.70 -17.52
N CYS A 303 -13.46 -17.49 -17.01
CA CYS A 303 -13.32 -18.19 -15.74
C CYS A 303 -12.34 -19.36 -15.78
N SER A 304 -12.35 -20.16 -16.85
CA SER A 304 -11.45 -21.32 -17.02
C SER A 304 -9.97 -20.90 -17.01
N TYR A 305 -9.65 -19.78 -17.66
CA TYR A 305 -8.29 -19.23 -17.69
C TYR A 305 -7.94 -18.31 -16.52
N GLY A 306 -8.91 -17.95 -15.67
CA GLY A 306 -8.66 -17.13 -14.48
C GLY A 306 -8.58 -15.62 -14.75
N HIS A 307 -9.20 -15.12 -15.82
CA HIS A 307 -9.14 -13.70 -16.20
C HIS A 307 -10.09 -12.87 -15.33
N TYR A 308 -9.60 -12.42 -14.18
CA TYR A 308 -10.39 -11.73 -13.16
C TYR A 308 -11.10 -10.47 -13.69
N GLU A 309 -10.36 -9.55 -14.35
CA GLU A 309 -10.91 -8.29 -14.85
C GLU A 309 -12.00 -8.49 -15.91
N VAL A 310 -11.75 -9.40 -16.86
CA VAL A 310 -12.73 -9.79 -17.87
C VAL A 310 -13.96 -10.43 -17.24
N THR A 311 -13.76 -11.35 -16.28
CA THR A 311 -14.86 -11.99 -15.55
C THR A 311 -15.74 -10.93 -14.87
N GLU A 312 -15.12 -9.97 -14.19
CA GLU A 312 -15.85 -8.89 -13.52
C GLU A 312 -16.63 -8.03 -14.53
N LEU A 313 -16.01 -7.67 -15.66
CA LEU A 313 -16.68 -6.91 -16.72
C LEU A 313 -17.91 -7.64 -17.26
N LEU A 314 -17.78 -8.94 -17.58
CA LEU A 314 -18.88 -9.73 -18.12
C LEU A 314 -20.05 -9.83 -17.12
N VAL A 315 -19.76 -10.12 -15.85
CA VAL A 315 -20.80 -10.22 -14.82
C VAL A 315 -21.47 -8.86 -14.56
N LYS A 316 -20.72 -7.75 -14.57
CA LYS A 316 -21.29 -6.39 -14.49
C LYS A 316 -22.23 -6.06 -15.66
N HIS A 317 -21.99 -6.65 -16.83
CA HIS A 317 -22.86 -6.51 -18.02
C HIS A 317 -23.93 -7.61 -18.10
N GLY A 318 -24.24 -8.28 -16.99
CA GLY A 318 -25.37 -9.19 -16.87
C GLY A 318 -25.08 -10.65 -17.22
N ALA A 319 -23.82 -11.06 -17.42
CA ALA A 319 -23.50 -12.47 -17.66
C ALA A 319 -23.99 -13.35 -16.50
N CYS A 320 -24.72 -14.43 -16.83
CA CYS A 320 -25.27 -15.34 -15.84
C CYS A 320 -24.16 -16.21 -15.23
N VAL A 321 -23.85 -15.98 -13.95
CA VAL A 321 -22.80 -16.72 -13.21
C VAL A 321 -23.08 -18.21 -13.03
N ASN A 322 -24.34 -18.61 -13.19
CA ASN A 322 -24.80 -20.00 -13.11
C ASN A 322 -25.25 -20.55 -14.48
N ALA A 323 -24.82 -19.93 -15.59
CA ALA A 323 -25.06 -20.49 -16.93
C ALA A 323 -24.48 -21.90 -16.99
N MET A 324 -25.19 -22.83 -17.62
CA MET A 324 -24.74 -24.21 -17.80
C MET A 324 -24.41 -24.46 -19.25
N ASP A 325 -23.24 -25.06 -19.48
CA ASP A 325 -22.84 -25.58 -20.79
C ASP A 325 -23.54 -26.91 -21.11
N LEU A 326 -23.15 -27.55 -22.23
CA LEU A 326 -23.72 -28.83 -22.67
C LEU A 326 -23.52 -29.97 -21.66
N TRP A 327 -22.50 -29.88 -20.81
CA TRP A 327 -22.17 -30.86 -19.77
C TRP A 327 -22.61 -30.41 -18.36
N GLN A 328 -23.45 -29.37 -18.29
CA GLN A 328 -23.93 -28.77 -17.04
C GLN A 328 -22.80 -28.21 -16.16
N PHE A 329 -21.65 -27.87 -16.74
CA PHE A 329 -20.63 -27.08 -16.06
C PHE A 329 -21.11 -25.63 -15.99
N THR A 330 -20.94 -25.03 -14.81
CA THR A 330 -21.07 -23.58 -14.63
C THR A 330 -19.71 -22.90 -14.73
N PRO A 331 -19.64 -21.57 -14.94
CA PRO A 331 -18.39 -20.83 -14.86
C PRO A 331 -17.62 -21.07 -13.56
N LEU A 332 -18.32 -21.34 -12.46
CA LEU A 332 -17.69 -21.69 -11.18
C LEU A 332 -17.07 -23.10 -11.18
N HIS A 333 -17.66 -24.08 -11.87
CA HIS A 333 -17.03 -25.40 -12.05
C HIS A 333 -15.71 -25.28 -12.83
N GLU A 334 -15.71 -24.48 -13.90
CA GLU A 334 -14.51 -24.18 -14.70
C GLU A 334 -13.42 -23.54 -13.83
N ALA A 335 -13.74 -22.46 -13.12
CA ALA A 335 -12.80 -21.76 -12.24
C ALA A 335 -12.27 -22.67 -11.10
N ALA A 336 -13.15 -23.43 -10.45
CA ALA A 336 -12.79 -24.27 -9.31
C ALA A 336 -11.87 -25.44 -9.72
N SER A 337 -12.20 -26.14 -10.82
CA SER A 337 -11.40 -27.28 -11.31
C SER A 337 -9.97 -26.88 -11.73
N LYS A 338 -9.77 -25.60 -12.10
CA LYS A 338 -8.47 -25.03 -12.48
C LYS A 338 -7.81 -24.21 -11.36
N ASN A 339 -8.31 -24.30 -10.13
CA ASN A 339 -7.78 -23.60 -8.96
C ASN A 339 -7.71 -22.06 -9.13
N ARG A 340 -8.71 -21.45 -9.78
CA ARG A 340 -8.80 -19.98 -9.97
C ARG A 340 -9.47 -19.32 -8.76
N VAL A 341 -8.74 -19.24 -7.65
CA VAL A 341 -9.28 -18.88 -6.33
C VAL A 341 -9.98 -17.51 -6.32
N GLU A 342 -9.37 -16.51 -6.94
CA GLU A 342 -9.87 -15.13 -6.97
C GLU A 342 -11.13 -15.02 -7.83
N VAL A 343 -11.15 -15.73 -8.97
CA VAL A 343 -12.32 -15.81 -9.85
C VAL A 343 -13.46 -16.56 -9.17
N CYS A 344 -13.18 -17.65 -8.44
CA CYS A 344 -14.19 -18.35 -7.64
C CYS A 344 -14.83 -17.41 -6.63
N SER A 345 -14.01 -16.67 -5.88
CA SER A 345 -14.49 -15.71 -4.87
C SER A 345 -15.32 -14.58 -5.52
N LEU A 346 -14.91 -14.12 -6.70
CA LEU A 346 -15.66 -13.16 -7.50
C LEU A 346 -17.04 -13.71 -7.89
N LEU A 347 -17.11 -14.90 -8.48
CA LEU A 347 -18.36 -15.52 -8.91
C LEU A 347 -19.32 -15.75 -7.74
N LEU A 348 -18.83 -16.25 -6.60
CA LEU A 348 -19.62 -16.42 -5.37
C LEU A 348 -20.23 -15.10 -4.90
N SER A 349 -19.46 -14.01 -4.97
CA SER A 349 -19.94 -12.68 -4.59
C SER A 349 -21.06 -12.13 -5.50
N TYR A 350 -21.23 -12.69 -6.70
CA TYR A 350 -22.31 -12.39 -7.63
C TYR A 350 -23.40 -13.48 -7.65
N GLY A 351 -23.39 -14.41 -6.67
CA GLY A 351 -24.45 -15.40 -6.49
C GLY A 351 -24.24 -16.72 -7.25
N ALA A 352 -23.00 -17.06 -7.61
CA ALA A 352 -22.72 -18.40 -8.10
C ALA A 352 -22.99 -19.45 -7.02
N ASP A 353 -23.65 -20.54 -7.39
CA ASP A 353 -23.97 -21.64 -6.47
C ASP A 353 -22.96 -22.77 -6.66
N PRO A 354 -22.06 -23.03 -5.68
CA PRO A 354 -21.06 -24.08 -5.79
C PRO A 354 -21.65 -25.48 -5.59
N THR A 355 -22.94 -25.61 -5.23
CA THR A 355 -23.62 -26.87 -4.92
C THR A 355 -24.33 -27.49 -6.13
N PHE A 356 -24.49 -26.74 -7.23
CA PHE A 356 -24.99 -27.30 -8.47
C PHE A 356 -24.11 -28.44 -8.95
N LEU A 357 -24.74 -29.49 -9.48
CA LEU A 357 -24.08 -30.68 -9.96
C LEU A 357 -23.98 -30.63 -11.48
N ASN A 358 -22.80 -30.98 -12.00
CA ASN A 358 -22.63 -31.22 -13.43
C ASN A 358 -23.15 -32.61 -13.86
N CYS A 359 -23.01 -32.96 -15.14
CA CYS A 359 -23.45 -34.26 -15.68
C CYS A 359 -22.71 -35.48 -15.10
N HIS A 360 -21.64 -35.28 -14.32
CA HIS A 360 -20.90 -36.32 -13.61
C HIS A 360 -21.27 -36.39 -12.12
N ASN A 361 -22.34 -35.72 -11.69
CA ASN A 361 -22.76 -35.59 -10.29
C ASN A 361 -21.67 -34.99 -9.38
N LYS A 362 -20.83 -34.09 -9.90
CA LYS A 362 -19.82 -33.37 -9.12
C LYS A 362 -20.19 -31.90 -9.00
N SER A 363 -20.08 -31.37 -7.79
CA SER A 363 -20.22 -29.93 -7.52
C SER A 363 -18.91 -29.17 -7.78
N SER A 364 -18.95 -27.84 -7.77
CA SER A 364 -17.74 -27.03 -7.89
C SER A 364 -16.78 -27.26 -6.70
N ILE A 365 -17.32 -27.58 -5.52
CA ILE A 365 -16.55 -27.94 -4.33
C ILE A 365 -15.84 -29.28 -4.56
N ASP A 366 -16.51 -30.27 -5.16
CA ASP A 366 -15.91 -31.58 -5.41
C ASP A 366 -14.77 -31.52 -6.42
N LEU A 367 -14.89 -30.64 -7.42
CA LEU A 367 -13.89 -30.44 -8.46
C LEU A 367 -12.68 -29.62 -8.01
N ALA A 368 -12.77 -28.89 -6.88
CA ALA A 368 -11.65 -28.09 -6.39
C ALA A 368 -10.45 -29.00 -6.00
N PRO A 369 -9.24 -28.73 -6.50
CA PRO A 369 -8.10 -29.64 -6.32
C PRO A 369 -7.47 -29.58 -4.93
N THR A 370 -7.70 -28.51 -4.15
CA THR A 370 -7.09 -28.30 -2.83
C THR A 370 -8.15 -28.25 -1.73
N SER A 371 -7.84 -28.79 -0.55
CA SER A 371 -8.75 -28.72 0.62
C SER A 371 -9.04 -27.27 1.03
N GLN A 372 -8.03 -26.40 0.92
CA GLN A 372 -8.18 -24.97 1.21
C GLN A 372 -9.23 -24.31 0.29
N LEU A 373 -9.23 -24.62 -1.01
CA LEU A 373 -10.24 -24.07 -1.92
C LEU A 373 -11.63 -24.64 -1.62
N LYS A 374 -11.74 -25.93 -1.26
CA LYS A 374 -13.02 -26.54 -0.86
C LYS A 374 -13.65 -25.83 0.34
N GLU A 375 -12.86 -25.64 1.39
CA GLU A 375 -13.28 -24.94 2.61
C GLU A 375 -13.67 -23.49 2.29
N ARG A 376 -12.86 -22.79 1.49
CA ARG A 376 -13.14 -21.42 1.07
C ARG A 376 -14.44 -21.29 0.28
N LEU A 377 -14.67 -22.15 -0.71
CA LEU A 377 -15.91 -22.14 -1.51
C LEU A 377 -17.14 -22.32 -0.61
N ALA A 378 -17.08 -23.28 0.33
CA ALA A 378 -18.17 -23.54 1.27
C ALA A 378 -18.40 -22.37 2.24
N TYR A 379 -17.33 -21.80 2.80
CA TYR A 379 -17.39 -20.68 3.73
C TYR A 379 -17.92 -19.41 3.06
N GLU A 380 -17.35 -19.01 1.92
CA GLU A 380 -17.76 -17.79 1.21
C GLU A 380 -19.18 -17.92 0.67
N PHE A 381 -19.60 -19.09 0.17
CA PHE A 381 -20.98 -19.29 -0.27
C PHE A 381 -21.99 -19.11 0.87
N ARG A 382 -21.72 -19.69 2.05
CA ARG A 382 -22.57 -19.49 3.24
C ARG A 382 -22.57 -18.04 3.69
N GLY A 383 -21.41 -17.38 3.70
CA GLY A 383 -21.26 -15.96 4.01
C GLY A 383 -22.09 -15.08 3.09
N HIS A 384 -21.92 -15.21 1.77
CA HIS A 384 -22.71 -14.46 0.78
C HIS A 384 -24.21 -14.77 0.86
N SER A 385 -24.58 -16.03 1.12
CA SER A 385 -25.98 -16.43 1.34
C SER A 385 -26.58 -15.75 2.56
N LEU A 386 -25.82 -15.61 3.65
CA LEU A 386 -26.23 -14.88 4.86
C LEU A 386 -26.40 -13.38 4.57
N LEU A 387 -25.46 -12.75 3.85
CA LEU A 387 -25.57 -11.34 3.46
C LEU A 387 -26.83 -11.08 2.62
N GLN A 388 -27.10 -11.95 1.64
CA GLN A 388 -28.29 -11.83 0.79
C GLN A 388 -29.58 -12.03 1.59
N ALA A 389 -29.63 -13.04 2.46
CA ALA A 389 -30.78 -13.27 3.33
C ALA A 389 -31.04 -12.09 4.28
N ALA A 390 -29.99 -11.47 4.80
CA ALA A 390 -30.08 -10.27 5.62
C ALA A 390 -30.61 -9.07 4.82
N ARG A 391 -30.14 -8.88 3.58
CA ARG A 391 -30.62 -7.83 2.66
C ARG A 391 -32.11 -7.99 2.33
N GLU A 392 -32.58 -9.22 2.18
CA GLU A 392 -33.99 -9.57 1.93
C GLU A 392 -34.85 -9.62 3.21
N ALA A 393 -34.24 -9.44 4.38
CA ALA A 393 -34.84 -9.67 5.69
C ALA A 393 -35.55 -11.04 5.84
N ASP A 394 -35.02 -12.08 5.17
CA ASP A 394 -35.54 -13.45 5.27
C ASP A 394 -35.01 -14.13 6.53
N VAL A 395 -35.82 -14.10 7.59
CA VAL A 395 -35.49 -14.66 8.90
C VAL A 395 -35.16 -16.16 8.82
N LEU A 396 -35.82 -16.94 7.96
CA LEU A 396 -35.59 -18.38 7.86
C LEU A 396 -34.24 -18.67 7.20
N ARG A 397 -33.93 -17.97 6.11
CA ARG A 397 -32.62 -18.10 5.43
C ARG A 397 -31.48 -17.55 6.28
N VAL A 398 -31.69 -16.45 7.00
CA VAL A 398 -30.71 -15.95 7.99
C VAL A 398 -30.42 -17.03 9.01
N LYS A 399 -31.44 -17.62 9.65
CA LYS A 399 -31.23 -18.71 10.62
C LYS A 399 -30.55 -19.95 10.03
N LYS A 400 -30.82 -20.27 8.75
CA LYS A 400 -30.19 -21.40 8.04
C LYS A 400 -28.68 -21.20 7.83
N HIS A 401 -28.24 -19.99 7.52
CA HIS A 401 -26.84 -19.70 7.16
C HIS A 401 -26.01 -19.05 8.28
N LEU A 402 -26.66 -18.62 9.36
CA LEU A 402 -26.03 -17.99 10.52
C LEU A 402 -25.35 -19.01 11.44
N SER A 403 -24.03 -18.86 11.61
CA SER A 403 -23.20 -19.60 12.57
C SER A 403 -22.22 -18.64 13.26
N LEU A 404 -21.48 -19.14 14.27
CA LEU A 404 -20.41 -18.37 14.92
C LEU A 404 -19.28 -18.01 13.93
N GLU A 405 -19.12 -18.80 12.88
CA GLU A 405 -18.14 -18.56 11.83
C GLU A 405 -18.63 -17.50 10.84
N THR A 406 -19.89 -17.61 10.36
CA THR A 406 -20.42 -16.73 9.32
C THR A 406 -20.89 -15.37 9.84
N ILE A 407 -21.12 -15.20 11.14
CA ILE A 407 -21.53 -13.90 11.71
C ILE A 407 -20.45 -12.82 11.59
N THR A 408 -19.18 -13.23 11.54
CA THR A 408 -18.03 -12.34 11.33
C THR A 408 -17.70 -12.14 9.85
N PHE A 409 -18.39 -12.84 8.94
CA PHE A 409 -18.17 -12.71 7.51
C PHE A 409 -18.49 -11.29 7.04
N LYS A 410 -17.52 -10.73 6.30
CA LYS A 410 -17.65 -9.42 5.65
C LYS A 410 -17.48 -9.62 4.16
N HIS A 411 -18.30 -8.95 3.37
CA HIS A 411 -18.17 -8.98 1.92
C HIS A 411 -16.75 -8.55 1.50
N PRO A 412 -15.98 -9.34 0.73
CA PRO A 412 -14.56 -9.05 0.46
C PRO A 412 -14.29 -7.65 -0.11
N ARG A 413 -15.16 -7.18 -1.02
CA ARG A 413 -15.02 -5.85 -1.67
C ARG A 413 -15.64 -4.68 -0.89
N THR A 414 -16.88 -4.79 -0.41
CA THR A 414 -17.60 -3.68 0.25
C THR A 414 -17.35 -3.63 1.76
N GLN A 415 -16.82 -4.70 2.35
CA GLN A 415 -16.66 -4.91 3.79
C GLN A 415 -17.98 -4.82 4.57
N GLU A 416 -19.12 -5.00 3.88
CA GLU A 416 -20.43 -5.07 4.52
C GLU A 416 -20.58 -6.37 5.31
N SER A 417 -21.06 -6.25 6.55
CA SER A 417 -21.49 -7.39 7.36
C SER A 417 -23.00 -7.63 7.19
N ALA A 418 -23.49 -8.78 7.68
CA ALA A 418 -24.93 -9.09 7.65
C ALA A 418 -25.77 -8.00 8.35
N LEU A 419 -25.23 -7.37 9.40
CA LEU A 419 -25.90 -6.29 10.12
C LEU A 419 -26.03 -5.02 9.28
N HIS A 420 -25.04 -4.70 8.43
CA HIS A 420 -25.15 -3.61 7.46
C HIS A 420 -26.28 -3.89 6.46
N CYS A 421 -26.29 -5.08 5.87
CA CYS A 421 -27.31 -5.49 4.89
C CYS A 421 -28.72 -5.46 5.50
N ALA A 422 -28.89 -5.95 6.72
CA ALA A 422 -30.17 -5.90 7.43
C ALA A 422 -30.57 -4.46 7.77
N SER A 423 -29.64 -3.62 8.22
CA SER A 423 -29.92 -2.22 8.59
C SER A 423 -30.34 -1.36 7.40
N ALA A 424 -29.85 -1.66 6.20
CA ALA A 424 -30.25 -1.00 4.95
C ALA A 424 -31.43 -1.67 4.24
N SER A 425 -31.95 -2.78 4.76
CA SER A 425 -32.98 -3.59 4.09
C SER A 425 -34.31 -2.84 4.01
N PRO A 426 -34.97 -2.78 2.83
CA PRO A 426 -36.27 -2.13 2.69
C PRO A 426 -37.43 -2.97 3.27
N TYR A 427 -37.18 -4.23 3.64
CA TYR A 427 -38.22 -5.16 4.06
C TYR A 427 -38.58 -5.00 5.56
N LEU A 428 -39.83 -5.28 5.92
CA LEU A 428 -40.38 -5.02 7.26
C LEU A 428 -39.74 -5.86 8.37
N LYS A 429 -39.25 -7.06 8.08
CA LYS A 429 -38.64 -7.96 9.08
C LYS A 429 -37.20 -7.59 9.45
N ARG A 430 -36.66 -6.47 8.92
CA ARG A 430 -35.29 -6.00 9.18
C ARG A 430 -34.96 -5.88 10.66
N LYS A 431 -35.87 -5.34 11.49
CA LYS A 431 -35.68 -5.22 12.95
C LYS A 431 -35.43 -6.59 13.59
N GLN A 432 -36.29 -7.56 13.27
CA GLN A 432 -36.17 -8.92 13.77
C GLN A 432 -34.86 -9.58 13.32
N VAL A 433 -34.42 -9.34 12.08
CA VAL A 433 -33.13 -9.84 11.60
C VAL A 433 -31.95 -9.18 12.33
N CYS A 434 -31.96 -7.85 12.51
CA CYS A 434 -30.92 -7.14 13.26
C CYS A 434 -30.81 -7.67 14.69
N GLU A 435 -31.94 -7.88 15.39
CA GLU A 435 -31.95 -8.48 16.74
C GLU A 435 -31.35 -9.89 16.75
N VAL A 436 -31.71 -10.74 15.78
CA VAL A 436 -31.16 -12.10 15.67
C VAL A 436 -29.64 -12.07 15.46
N LEU A 437 -29.15 -11.16 14.62
CA LEU A 437 -27.71 -11.00 14.34
C LEU A 437 -26.96 -10.48 15.57
N LEU A 438 -27.48 -9.45 16.24
CA LEU A 438 -26.87 -8.88 17.46
C LEU A 438 -26.83 -9.91 18.60
N ARG A 439 -27.91 -10.67 18.83
CA ARG A 439 -27.92 -11.78 19.80
C ARG A 439 -26.89 -12.87 19.50
N LYS A 440 -26.47 -13.02 18.25
CA LYS A 440 -25.41 -13.95 17.83
C LYS A 440 -24.01 -13.33 17.78
N GLY A 441 -23.85 -12.10 18.24
CA GLY A 441 -22.55 -11.43 18.37
C GLY A 441 -22.13 -10.62 17.16
N ALA A 442 -23.06 -10.16 16.31
CA ALA A 442 -22.73 -9.20 15.27
C ALA A 442 -22.17 -7.89 15.89
N SER A 443 -21.04 -7.42 15.37
CA SER A 443 -20.45 -6.14 15.79
C SER A 443 -21.33 -4.97 15.32
N VAL A 444 -21.90 -4.24 16.29
CA VAL A 444 -22.78 -3.07 16.07
C VAL A 444 -22.05 -1.89 15.42
N ASN A 445 -20.73 -1.83 15.58
CA ASN A 445 -19.87 -0.72 15.18
C ASN A 445 -18.89 -1.07 14.05
N ASP A 446 -19.09 -2.23 13.40
CA ASP A 446 -18.33 -2.57 12.20
C ASP A 446 -18.46 -1.48 11.14
N LYS A 447 -17.40 -1.31 10.35
CA LYS A 447 -17.34 -0.32 9.30
C LYS A 447 -17.24 -0.98 7.93
N THR A 448 -17.97 -0.46 6.95
CA THR A 448 -17.78 -0.78 5.53
C THR A 448 -16.48 -0.18 4.99
N LYS A 449 -16.16 -0.44 3.72
CA LYS A 449 -15.02 0.17 3.02
C LYS A 449 -15.06 1.71 3.03
N ASP A 450 -16.25 2.29 3.06
CA ASP A 450 -16.45 3.75 3.13
C ASP A 450 -16.60 4.25 4.59
N LEU A 451 -16.16 3.44 5.55
CA LEU A 451 -16.18 3.71 6.99
C LEU A 451 -17.58 3.92 7.58
N MET A 452 -18.63 3.53 6.86
CA MET A 452 -20.03 3.61 7.31
C MET A 452 -20.31 2.49 8.32
N THR A 453 -21.02 2.82 9.40
CA THR A 453 -21.54 1.82 10.36
C THR A 453 -22.99 1.42 10.00
N PRO A 454 -23.55 0.34 10.56
CA PRO A 454 -24.96 0.00 10.39
C PRO A 454 -25.90 1.15 10.76
N LEU A 455 -25.52 1.96 11.77
CA LEU A 455 -26.27 3.15 12.18
C LEU A 455 -26.34 4.22 11.09
N HIS A 456 -25.26 4.43 10.32
CA HIS A 456 -25.29 5.37 9.20
C HIS A 456 -26.28 4.93 8.12
N LEU A 457 -26.26 3.63 7.77
CA LEU A 457 -27.13 3.07 6.74
C LEU A 457 -28.61 3.11 7.17
N ALA A 458 -28.91 2.75 8.42
CA ALA A 458 -30.25 2.86 8.97
C ALA A 458 -30.75 4.32 8.99
N SER A 459 -29.86 5.26 9.32
CA SER A 459 -30.18 6.70 9.37
C SER A 459 -30.44 7.30 7.99
N GLU A 460 -29.67 6.91 6.97
CA GLU A 460 -29.89 7.35 5.59
C GLU A 460 -31.24 6.87 5.02
N LYS A 461 -31.72 5.71 5.48
CA LYS A 461 -33.00 5.10 5.04
C LYS A 461 -34.19 5.38 5.96
N ALA A 462 -34.02 6.19 7.01
CA ALA A 462 -35.04 6.47 8.04
C ALA A 462 -35.60 5.22 8.75
N HIS A 463 -34.78 4.18 8.93
CA HIS A 463 -35.18 2.95 9.63
C HIS A 463 -35.10 3.13 11.15
N ASN A 464 -35.98 3.97 11.71
CA ASN A 464 -36.02 4.33 13.14
C ASN A 464 -36.11 3.11 14.07
N ASP A 465 -36.85 2.09 13.65
CA ASP A 465 -37.02 0.82 14.35
C ASP A 465 -35.70 0.04 14.51
N VAL A 466 -34.79 0.16 13.54
CA VAL A 466 -33.45 -0.43 13.61
C VAL A 466 -32.50 0.47 14.41
N ILE A 467 -32.61 1.80 14.28
CA ILE A 467 -31.78 2.75 15.02
C ILE A 467 -31.96 2.57 16.52
N GLU A 468 -33.20 2.42 17.00
CA GLU A 468 -33.48 2.11 18.41
C GLU A 468 -32.73 0.84 18.88
N VAL A 469 -32.81 -0.24 18.09
CA VAL A 469 -32.13 -1.51 18.42
C VAL A 469 -30.61 -1.35 18.43
N LEU A 470 -30.04 -0.61 17.48
CA LEU A 470 -28.61 -0.36 17.40
C LEU A 470 -28.11 0.49 18.58
N VAL A 471 -28.84 1.56 18.94
CA VAL A 471 -28.52 2.43 20.09
C VAL A 471 -28.61 1.65 21.40
N GLN A 472 -29.63 0.79 21.57
CA GLN A 472 -29.76 -0.11 22.72
C GLN A 472 -28.57 -1.07 22.87
N HIS A 473 -27.89 -1.41 21.78
CA HIS A 473 -26.68 -2.25 21.78
C HIS A 473 -25.39 -1.41 21.67
N GLU A 474 -25.40 -0.18 22.18
CA GLU A 474 -24.22 0.70 22.30
C GLU A 474 -23.56 1.06 20.94
N ALA A 475 -24.39 1.34 19.93
CA ALA A 475 -23.89 1.95 18.70
C ALA A 475 -23.21 3.30 18.97
N LYS A 476 -22.02 3.51 18.40
CA LYS A 476 -21.28 4.78 18.48
C LYS A 476 -21.97 5.85 17.64
N VAL A 477 -22.82 6.64 18.29
CA VAL A 477 -23.67 7.67 17.65
C VAL A 477 -22.89 8.77 16.92
N ASN A 478 -21.67 9.07 17.38
CA ASN A 478 -20.76 10.05 16.76
C ASN A 478 -19.64 9.42 15.92
N ALA A 479 -19.77 8.14 15.54
CA ALA A 479 -18.87 7.55 14.56
C ALA A 479 -19.00 8.30 13.23
N VAL A 480 -17.86 8.51 12.57
CA VAL A 480 -17.79 9.18 11.26
C VAL A 480 -17.46 8.21 10.12
N ASP A 481 -18.03 8.49 8.97
CA ASP A 481 -17.75 7.84 7.69
C ASP A 481 -16.51 8.44 6.98
N ARG A 482 -16.25 8.01 5.74
CA ARG A 482 -15.11 8.48 4.93
C ARG A 482 -15.15 9.98 4.59
N LEU A 483 -16.32 10.62 4.67
CA LEU A 483 -16.50 12.06 4.47
C LEU A 483 -16.48 12.83 5.80
N GLY A 484 -16.22 12.17 6.93
CA GLY A 484 -16.30 12.79 8.26
C GLY A 484 -17.74 13.02 8.73
N GLN A 485 -18.73 12.44 8.05
CA GLN A 485 -20.15 12.62 8.39
C GLN A 485 -20.58 11.60 9.43
N THR A 486 -21.36 12.05 10.42
CA THR A 486 -22.03 11.17 11.39
C THR A 486 -23.36 10.65 10.85
N ALA A 487 -23.99 9.73 11.58
CA ALA A 487 -25.37 9.28 11.31
C ALA A 487 -26.36 10.47 11.25
N LEU A 488 -26.15 11.51 12.07
CA LEU A 488 -26.99 12.71 12.08
C LEU A 488 -26.84 13.53 10.81
N HIS A 489 -25.63 13.66 10.25
CA HIS A 489 -25.43 14.30 8.94
C HIS A 489 -26.18 13.58 7.83
N ARG A 490 -26.14 12.23 7.83
CA ARG A 490 -26.84 11.41 6.84
C ARG A 490 -28.35 11.56 6.94
N ALA A 491 -28.90 11.51 8.16
CA ALA A 491 -30.32 11.75 8.41
C ALA A 491 -30.75 13.17 8.00
N ALA A 492 -29.94 14.18 8.35
CA ALA A 492 -30.23 15.58 8.04
C ALA A 492 -30.23 15.84 6.52
N ARG A 493 -29.20 15.36 5.80
CA ARG A 493 -29.11 15.48 4.34
C ARG A 493 -30.31 14.85 3.62
N CYS A 494 -30.85 13.77 4.16
CA CYS A 494 -32.03 13.12 3.62
C CYS A 494 -33.36 13.73 4.10
N GLY A 495 -33.33 14.74 4.99
CA GLY A 495 -34.51 15.42 5.52
C GLY A 495 -35.31 14.62 6.55
N HIS A 496 -34.70 13.62 7.19
CA HIS A 496 -35.41 12.67 8.07
C HIS A 496 -35.59 13.23 9.49
N LEU A 497 -36.58 14.11 9.67
CA LEU A 497 -36.81 14.85 10.92
C LEU A 497 -36.91 13.95 12.17
N GLN A 498 -37.73 12.89 12.11
CA GLN A 498 -37.91 11.97 13.24
C GLN A 498 -36.62 11.21 13.57
N THR A 499 -35.86 10.84 12.55
CA THR A 499 -34.54 10.20 12.71
C THR A 499 -33.55 11.14 13.35
N CYS A 500 -33.51 12.42 12.95
CA CYS A 500 -32.69 13.44 13.59
C CYS A 500 -33.03 13.59 15.08
N ARG A 501 -34.33 13.64 15.45
CA ARG A 501 -34.76 13.70 16.86
C ARG A 501 -34.30 12.49 17.66
N LEU A 502 -34.47 11.29 17.10
CA LEU A 502 -34.05 10.03 17.73
C LEU A 502 -32.53 10.02 17.96
N LEU A 503 -31.74 10.40 16.95
CA LEU A 503 -30.28 10.50 17.04
C LEU A 503 -29.80 11.53 18.06
N LEU A 504 -30.47 12.69 18.14
CA LEU A 504 -30.18 13.70 19.16
C LEU A 504 -30.48 13.18 20.57
N SER A 505 -31.62 12.49 20.76
CA SER A 505 -31.95 11.85 22.04
C SER A 505 -30.97 10.75 22.43
N ALA A 506 -30.31 10.14 21.44
CA ALA A 506 -29.25 9.15 21.63
C ALA A 506 -27.85 9.76 21.85
N GLY A 507 -27.72 11.09 21.90
CA GLY A 507 -26.46 11.79 22.18
C GLY A 507 -25.59 12.10 20.94
N CYS A 508 -26.17 12.16 19.74
CA CYS A 508 -25.45 12.68 18.58
C CYS A 508 -25.09 14.16 18.76
N ASP A 509 -23.83 14.52 18.47
CA ASP A 509 -23.35 15.89 18.50
C ASP A 509 -23.85 16.67 17.25
N PRO A 510 -24.68 17.71 17.41
CA PRO A 510 -25.20 18.51 16.30
C PRO A 510 -24.17 19.52 15.75
N LEU A 511 -23.03 19.72 16.41
CA LEU A 511 -21.99 20.69 16.05
C LEU A 511 -20.82 20.07 15.27
N LEU A 512 -20.69 18.74 15.28
CA LEU A 512 -19.60 18.04 14.60
C LEU A 512 -19.68 18.32 13.10
N THR A 513 -18.58 18.73 12.47
CA THR A 513 -18.54 19.06 11.04
C THR A 513 -17.94 17.94 10.21
N SER A 514 -18.45 17.76 8.98
CA SER A 514 -17.84 16.87 7.98
C SER A 514 -16.42 17.33 7.59
N LEU A 515 -15.69 16.51 6.82
CA LEU A 515 -14.38 16.90 6.27
C LEU A 515 -14.46 18.12 5.33
N GLN A 516 -15.65 18.41 4.79
CA GLN A 516 -15.91 19.59 3.99
C GLN A 516 -16.33 20.82 4.83
N GLY A 517 -16.39 20.68 6.16
CA GLY A 517 -16.74 21.75 7.08
C GLY A 517 -18.23 21.97 7.30
N PHE A 518 -19.10 21.10 6.77
CA PHE A 518 -20.55 21.24 6.93
C PHE A 518 -21.04 20.62 8.23
N SER A 519 -21.85 21.34 9.01
CA SER A 519 -22.61 20.79 10.13
C SER A 519 -23.83 19.99 9.63
N PRO A 520 -24.43 19.12 10.47
CA PRO A 520 -25.69 18.46 10.15
C PRO A 520 -26.80 19.45 9.80
N SER A 521 -26.86 20.62 10.47
CA SER A 521 -27.88 21.64 10.18
C SER A 521 -27.73 22.20 8.78
N GLN A 522 -26.51 22.51 8.35
CA GLN A 522 -26.24 23.04 7.01
C GLN A 522 -26.56 22.06 5.88
N LEU A 523 -26.60 20.75 6.17
CA LEU A 523 -27.00 19.73 5.21
C LEU A 523 -28.52 19.46 5.22
N GLY A 524 -29.23 19.88 6.26
CA GLY A 524 -30.66 19.66 6.44
C GLY A 524 -31.54 20.66 5.72
N ASN A 525 -32.80 20.28 5.49
CA ASN A 525 -33.87 21.21 5.09
C ASN A 525 -34.27 22.13 6.26
N GLU A 526 -35.11 23.14 6.00
CA GLU A 526 -35.52 24.14 7.00
C GLU A 526 -36.01 23.52 8.31
N SER A 527 -36.87 22.49 8.24
CA SER A 527 -37.40 21.83 9.43
C SER A 527 -36.33 21.11 10.28
N VAL A 528 -35.30 20.56 9.63
CA VAL A 528 -34.15 19.94 10.32
C VAL A 528 -33.20 21.02 10.86
N GLN A 529 -33.05 22.15 10.16
CA GLN A 529 -32.25 23.29 10.63
C GLN A 529 -32.81 23.89 11.92
N GLU A 530 -34.13 24.10 12.00
CA GLU A 530 -34.79 24.66 13.18
C GLU A 530 -34.52 23.85 14.45
N ILE A 531 -34.63 22.52 14.38
CA ILE A 531 -34.41 21.65 15.56
C ILE A 531 -32.94 21.58 15.97
N LEU A 532 -32.01 21.77 15.03
CA LEU A 532 -30.57 21.71 15.28
C LEU A 532 -30.01 23.06 15.74
N GLN A 533 -30.57 24.18 15.27
CA GLN A 533 -30.20 25.54 15.68
C GLN A 533 -30.71 25.91 17.07
N ALA A 534 -31.88 25.40 17.48
CA ALA A 534 -32.42 25.61 18.84
C ALA A 534 -31.53 25.05 19.98
N LEU A 535 -30.51 24.25 19.64
CA LEU A 535 -29.59 23.59 20.59
C LEU A 535 -28.22 24.29 20.71
N VAL A 536 -27.98 25.38 19.96
CA VAL A 536 -26.73 26.18 20.02
C VAL A 536 -26.97 27.40 20.92
N GLY A 537 -26.47 27.37 22.15
CA GLY A 537 -26.74 28.36 23.20
C GLY A 537 -26.26 29.81 22.94
N ASN A 538 -26.85 30.74 23.67
CA ASN A 538 -26.66 32.21 23.62
C ASN A 538 -25.20 32.68 23.80
N SER A 539 -24.68 33.49 22.87
CA SER A 539 -23.25 33.84 22.76
C SER A 539 -22.64 34.70 23.88
N GLU A 540 -23.44 35.40 24.69
CA GLU A 540 -22.92 36.35 25.69
C GLU A 540 -22.84 35.77 27.12
N VAL A 541 -23.83 34.96 27.52
CA VAL A 541 -23.83 34.33 28.86
C VAL A 541 -22.73 33.27 28.94
N ASP A 542 -22.51 32.52 27.88
CA ASP A 542 -21.46 31.51 27.80
C ASP A 542 -20.07 32.14 27.89
N ARG A 543 -19.87 33.29 27.23
CA ARG A 543 -18.62 34.07 27.30
C ARG A 543 -18.34 34.54 28.74
N GLN A 544 -19.36 35.02 29.45
CA GLN A 544 -19.22 35.44 30.85
C GLN A 544 -18.94 34.25 31.79
N LEU A 545 -19.57 33.10 31.55
CA LEU A 545 -19.34 31.87 32.33
C LEU A 545 -17.90 31.35 32.14
N LEU A 546 -17.38 31.35 30.91
CA LEU A 546 -16.01 30.94 30.59
C LEU A 546 -14.98 31.86 31.28
N GLU A 547 -15.19 33.18 31.21
CA GLU A 547 -14.29 34.15 31.85
C GLU A 547 -14.35 34.07 33.38
N ALA A 548 -15.54 33.90 33.98
CA ALA A 548 -15.69 33.68 35.41
C ALA A 548 -14.97 32.40 35.86
N SER A 549 -15.03 31.34 35.06
CA SER A 549 -14.36 30.07 35.36
C SER A 549 -12.84 30.15 35.26
N LYS A 550 -12.33 30.99 34.36
CA LYS A 550 -10.89 31.30 34.21
C LYS A 550 -10.36 32.17 35.34
N THR A 551 -11.10 33.22 35.71
CA THR A 551 -10.72 34.15 36.79
C THR A 551 -10.90 33.55 38.17
N GLY A 552 -11.78 32.55 38.32
CA GLY A 552 -12.09 31.91 39.59
C GLY A 552 -13.24 32.57 40.35
N ASP A 553 -14.05 33.40 39.69
CA ASP A 553 -15.22 34.04 40.29
C ASP A 553 -16.37 33.03 40.46
N LEU A 554 -16.33 32.32 41.59
CA LEU A 554 -17.28 31.27 41.91
C LEU A 554 -18.73 31.79 42.01
N GLU A 555 -18.95 33.02 42.46
CA GLU A 555 -20.30 33.56 42.64
C GLU A 555 -20.95 33.86 41.29
N THR A 556 -20.19 34.41 40.33
CA THR A 556 -20.66 34.55 38.95
C THR A 556 -20.86 33.20 38.27
N VAL A 557 -19.98 32.22 38.48
CA VAL A 557 -20.17 30.85 37.97
C VAL A 557 -21.46 30.24 38.51
N LYS A 558 -21.72 30.31 39.83
CA LYS A 558 -22.97 29.82 40.43
C LYS A 558 -24.22 30.48 39.85
N LYS A 559 -24.13 31.79 39.57
CA LYS A 559 -25.26 32.57 39.04
C LYS A 559 -25.57 32.24 37.56
N LEU A 560 -24.55 32.02 36.75
CA LEU A 560 -24.68 31.87 35.29
C LEU A 560 -24.71 30.41 34.80
N CYS A 561 -24.18 29.48 35.60
CA CYS A 561 -24.09 28.08 35.24
C CYS A 561 -25.46 27.39 35.37
N THR A 562 -25.87 26.73 34.29
CA THR A 562 -27.09 25.94 34.18
C THR A 562 -26.76 24.59 33.54
N MET A 563 -27.67 23.61 33.65
CA MET A 563 -27.49 22.30 33.00
C MET A 563 -27.31 22.40 31.46
N GLN A 564 -27.77 23.48 30.84
CA GLN A 564 -27.71 23.67 29.39
C GLN A 564 -26.38 24.29 28.91
N ASN A 565 -25.72 25.12 29.73
CA ASN A 565 -24.51 25.86 29.35
C ASN A 565 -23.24 25.51 30.15
N MET A 566 -23.31 24.60 31.12
CA MET A 566 -22.17 24.19 31.95
C MET A 566 -20.97 23.66 31.15
N ASN A 567 -21.23 23.06 29.99
CA ASN A 567 -20.23 22.59 29.05
C ASN A 567 -20.19 23.46 27.78
N CYS A 568 -20.56 24.74 27.88
CA CYS A 568 -20.39 25.69 26.80
C CYS A 568 -18.94 25.72 26.34
N ARG A 569 -18.72 26.16 25.10
CA ARG A 569 -17.40 26.11 24.47
C ARG A 569 -16.97 27.50 24.04
N ASP A 570 -15.70 27.81 24.26
CA ASP A 570 -15.05 28.99 23.70
C ASP A 570 -15.00 28.88 22.15
N ALA A 571 -15.99 29.48 21.50
CA ALA A 571 -16.19 29.38 20.04
C ALA A 571 -15.04 30.02 19.24
N GLU A 572 -14.39 31.06 19.77
CA GLU A 572 -13.33 31.80 19.07
C GLU A 572 -11.93 31.22 19.34
N GLY A 573 -11.75 30.47 20.44
CA GLY A 573 -10.48 29.85 20.80
C GLY A 573 -10.40 28.35 20.52
N ARG A 574 -9.99 27.58 21.54
CA ARG A 574 -9.76 26.13 21.43
C ARG A 574 -11.02 25.30 21.64
N GLN A 575 -12.21 25.89 21.69
CA GLN A 575 -13.43 25.19 22.11
C GLN A 575 -13.31 24.58 23.52
N SER A 576 -12.53 25.21 24.39
CA SER A 576 -12.38 24.80 25.78
C SER A 576 -13.66 25.07 26.57
N THR A 577 -13.98 24.18 27.52
CA THR A 577 -15.14 24.33 28.43
C THR A 577 -14.77 25.13 29.69
N PRO A 578 -15.77 25.59 30.49
CA PRO A 578 -15.52 26.18 31.81
C PRO A 578 -14.55 25.35 32.68
N LEU A 579 -14.69 24.02 32.65
CA LEU A 579 -13.84 23.10 33.40
C LEU A 579 -12.39 23.08 32.89
N HIS A 580 -12.15 23.24 31.58
CA HIS A 580 -10.78 23.35 31.04
C HIS A 580 -10.07 24.61 31.54
N PHE A 581 -10.78 25.75 31.57
CA PHE A 581 -10.25 26.99 32.08
C PHE A 581 -10.00 26.90 33.59
N ALA A 582 -10.99 26.47 34.36
CA ALA A 582 -10.84 26.31 35.80
C ALA A 582 -9.67 25.36 36.15
N ALA A 583 -9.50 24.27 35.39
CA ALA A 583 -8.41 23.32 35.59
C ALA A 583 -7.04 23.90 35.22
N GLY A 584 -6.91 24.63 34.10
CA GLY A 584 -5.63 25.20 33.66
C GLY A 584 -5.15 26.40 34.50
N TYR A 585 -6.06 27.11 35.16
CA TYR A 585 -5.77 28.31 35.96
C TYR A 585 -5.82 28.08 37.47
N ASN A 586 -5.81 26.81 37.92
CA ASN A 586 -5.84 26.41 39.33
C ASN A 586 -7.04 26.97 40.12
N ARG A 587 -8.25 26.91 39.57
CA ARG A 587 -9.47 27.41 40.23
C ARG A 587 -10.18 26.28 40.97
N LEU A 588 -9.55 25.76 42.02
CA LEU A 588 -10.03 24.57 42.76
C LEU A 588 -11.51 24.65 43.17
N ALA A 589 -11.95 25.77 43.73
CA ALA A 589 -13.34 25.95 44.16
C ALA A 589 -14.34 25.94 42.98
N VAL A 590 -13.96 26.48 41.83
CA VAL A 590 -14.77 26.43 40.60
C VAL A 590 -14.78 25.03 40.01
N VAL A 591 -13.62 24.35 39.95
CA VAL A 591 -13.52 22.96 39.50
C VAL A 591 -14.44 22.07 40.35
N GLN A 592 -14.38 22.20 41.67
CA GLN A 592 -15.23 21.44 42.59
C GLN A 592 -16.72 21.72 42.36
N PHE A 593 -17.11 22.98 42.22
CA PHE A 593 -18.50 23.34 41.93
C PHE A 593 -18.98 22.76 40.60
N LEU A 594 -18.21 22.93 39.52
CA LEU A 594 -18.57 22.43 38.19
C LEU A 594 -18.71 20.90 38.17
N LEU A 595 -17.77 20.17 38.79
CA LEU A 595 -17.83 18.70 38.86
C LEU A 595 -19.04 18.22 39.68
N GLN A 596 -19.35 18.86 40.81
CA GLN A 596 -20.53 18.53 41.62
C GLN A 596 -21.86 18.71 40.88
N HIS A 597 -21.89 19.62 39.90
CA HIS A 597 -23.08 19.89 39.09
C HIS A 597 -23.10 19.11 37.76
N GLY A 598 -22.13 18.21 37.53
CA GLY A 598 -22.14 17.31 36.38
C GLY A 598 -21.40 17.84 35.14
N ALA A 599 -20.41 18.73 35.31
CA ALA A 599 -19.55 19.14 34.22
C ALA A 599 -18.80 17.93 33.63
N ASP A 600 -18.68 17.89 32.30
CA ASP A 600 -18.08 16.76 31.61
C ASP A 600 -16.55 16.76 31.78
N VAL A 601 -16.06 15.87 32.65
CA VAL A 601 -14.63 15.66 32.93
C VAL A 601 -13.87 15.07 31.71
N HIS A 602 -14.58 14.55 30.72
CA HIS A 602 -14.04 13.97 29.49
C HIS A 602 -14.16 14.87 28.27
N ALA A 603 -14.71 16.09 28.45
CA ALA A 603 -14.87 17.04 27.37
C ALA A 603 -13.53 17.27 26.66
N LYS A 604 -13.54 17.20 25.32
CA LYS A 604 -12.36 17.45 24.49
C LYS A 604 -12.43 18.79 23.81
N ASP A 605 -11.35 19.55 23.91
CA ASP A 605 -11.12 20.77 23.15
C ASP A 605 -10.73 20.45 21.68
N LYS A 606 -10.46 21.50 20.89
CA LYS A 606 -10.06 21.40 19.47
C LYS A 606 -8.76 20.60 19.25
N GLY A 607 -7.87 20.54 20.24
CA GLY A 607 -6.65 19.74 20.23
C GLY A 607 -6.85 18.30 20.73
N GLY A 608 -8.07 17.96 21.18
CA GLY A 608 -8.37 16.69 21.81
C GLY A 608 -7.96 16.60 23.28
N LEU A 609 -7.53 17.71 23.89
CA LEU A 609 -7.16 17.78 25.29
C LEU A 609 -8.42 17.74 26.16
N VAL A 610 -8.31 17.05 27.30
CA VAL A 610 -9.29 17.07 28.39
C VAL A 610 -8.80 17.96 29.54
N PRO A 611 -9.65 18.38 30.50
CA PRO A 611 -9.24 19.24 31.62
C PRO A 611 -8.03 18.72 32.40
N LEU A 612 -7.89 17.40 32.54
CA LEU A 612 -6.74 16.77 33.21
C LEU A 612 -5.41 17.10 32.54
N HIS A 613 -5.34 17.21 31.20
CA HIS A 613 -4.10 17.60 30.53
C HIS A 613 -3.65 19.01 30.94
N ASN A 614 -4.60 19.95 31.04
CA ASN A 614 -4.28 21.32 31.45
C ASN A 614 -3.74 21.32 32.89
N ALA A 615 -4.39 20.61 33.82
CA ALA A 615 -3.92 20.50 35.20
C ALA A 615 -2.51 19.90 35.28
N CYS A 616 -2.25 18.84 34.52
CA CYS A 616 -0.95 18.17 34.47
C CYS A 616 0.15 19.01 33.83
N SER A 617 -0.13 19.71 32.72
CA SER A 617 0.86 20.53 32.00
C SER A 617 1.30 21.73 32.83
N TYR A 618 0.35 22.37 33.53
CA TYR A 618 0.65 23.55 34.36
C TYR A 618 1.11 23.22 35.78
N GLY A 619 0.89 22.00 36.27
CA GLY A 619 1.40 21.56 37.58
C GLY A 619 0.45 21.76 38.75
N HIS A 620 -0.87 21.72 38.51
CA HIS A 620 -1.88 21.93 39.55
C HIS A 620 -2.29 20.59 40.18
N TYR A 621 -1.57 20.17 41.22
CA TYR A 621 -1.71 18.84 41.83
C TYR A 621 -3.12 18.57 42.36
N GLU A 622 -3.65 19.46 43.20
CA GLU A 622 -4.96 19.29 43.86
C GLU A 622 -6.10 19.25 42.85
N VAL A 623 -5.98 20.02 41.76
CA VAL A 623 -6.93 19.99 40.64
C VAL A 623 -6.82 18.68 39.87
N ALA A 624 -5.60 18.21 39.59
CA ALA A 624 -5.38 16.94 38.89
C ALA A 624 -5.93 15.75 39.70
N GLU A 625 -5.67 15.72 41.01
CA GLU A 625 -6.22 14.72 41.94
C GLU A 625 -7.76 14.76 41.96
N LEU A 626 -8.34 15.96 42.10
CA LEU A 626 -9.79 16.12 42.12
C LEU A 626 -10.45 15.62 40.82
N LEU A 627 -9.84 15.90 39.66
CA LEU A 627 -10.32 15.42 38.36
C LEU A 627 -10.23 13.88 38.26
N VAL A 628 -9.14 13.27 38.72
CA VAL A 628 -8.97 11.81 38.73
C VAL A 628 -10.00 11.14 39.64
N LEU A 629 -10.24 11.70 40.84
CA LEU A 629 -11.27 11.20 41.76
C LEU A 629 -12.69 11.30 41.19
N HIS A 630 -12.96 12.29 40.33
CA HIS A 630 -14.23 12.43 39.61
C HIS A 630 -14.26 11.68 38.28
N GLY A 631 -13.37 10.69 38.10
CA GLY A 631 -13.43 9.74 37.00
C GLY A 631 -12.63 10.12 35.76
N ALA A 632 -11.77 11.15 35.78
CA ALA A 632 -10.92 11.49 34.64
C ALA A 632 -10.05 10.30 34.22
N VAL A 633 -10.09 9.94 32.93
CA VAL A 633 -9.32 8.81 32.38
C VAL A 633 -7.84 9.22 32.28
N VAL A 634 -6.98 8.66 33.13
CA VAL A 634 -5.53 8.99 33.19
C VAL A 634 -4.74 8.67 31.91
N ASN A 635 -5.26 7.73 31.12
CA ASN A 635 -4.66 7.24 29.88
C ASN A 635 -5.35 7.80 28.62
N VAL A 636 -6.15 8.86 28.76
CA VAL A 636 -6.78 9.54 27.63
C VAL A 636 -5.69 10.13 26.73
N ALA A 637 -5.94 10.11 25.42
CA ALA A 637 -5.00 10.62 24.43
C ALA A 637 -5.64 11.79 23.65
N ASP A 638 -4.85 12.83 23.42
CA ASP A 638 -5.19 13.96 22.55
C ASP A 638 -5.02 13.61 21.05
N LEU A 639 -5.13 14.60 20.15
CA LEU A 639 -4.97 14.36 18.70
C LEU A 639 -3.53 14.00 18.28
N TRP A 640 -2.53 14.30 19.10
CA TRP A 640 -1.13 13.91 18.93
C TRP A 640 -0.75 12.67 19.75
N LYS A 641 -1.75 12.00 20.32
CA LYS A 641 -1.61 10.85 21.22
C LYS A 641 -0.81 11.14 22.51
N PHE A 642 -0.69 12.41 22.91
CA PHE A 642 -0.19 12.76 24.24
C PHE A 642 -1.21 12.33 25.30
N THR A 643 -0.71 11.76 26.39
CA THR A 643 -1.50 11.48 27.60
C THR A 643 -1.21 12.53 28.67
N PRO A 644 -2.05 12.66 29.71
CA PRO A 644 -1.73 13.49 30.87
C PRO A 644 -0.35 13.20 31.48
N LEU A 645 0.11 11.94 31.44
CA LEU A 645 1.44 11.55 31.90
C LEU A 645 2.57 12.09 31.00
N HIS A 646 2.37 12.16 29.68
CA HIS A 646 3.32 12.81 28.77
C HIS A 646 3.45 14.31 29.10
N GLU A 647 2.33 14.99 29.33
CA GLU A 647 2.31 16.41 29.70
C GLU A 647 3.05 16.66 31.03
N ALA A 648 2.73 15.87 32.06
CA ALA A 648 3.40 15.98 33.35
C ALA A 648 4.91 15.70 33.26
N ALA A 649 5.31 14.66 32.51
CA ALA A 649 6.71 14.28 32.33
C ALA A 649 7.51 15.35 31.55
N ALA A 650 6.98 15.84 30.43
CA ALA A 650 7.60 16.88 29.61
C ALA A 650 7.77 18.21 30.36
N LYS A 651 6.88 18.49 31.33
CA LYS A 651 6.90 19.72 32.15
C LYS A 651 7.58 19.55 33.51
N GLY A 652 8.18 18.40 33.78
CA GLY A 652 8.94 18.15 35.00
C GLY A 652 8.09 18.07 36.28
N LYS A 653 6.84 17.61 36.20
CA LYS A 653 5.88 17.60 37.32
C LYS A 653 5.91 16.28 38.08
N TYR A 654 6.94 16.08 38.92
CA TYR A 654 7.19 14.82 39.64
C TYR A 654 5.97 14.30 40.41
N ASP A 655 5.35 15.10 41.28
CA ASP A 655 4.23 14.66 42.13
C ASP A 655 3.00 14.28 41.31
N ILE A 656 2.78 14.94 40.18
CA ILE A 656 1.68 14.63 39.25
C ILE A 656 1.99 13.34 38.47
N CYS A 657 3.23 13.14 38.01
CA CYS A 657 3.63 11.87 37.40
C CYS A 657 3.37 10.70 38.37
N LYS A 658 3.72 10.88 39.65
CA LYS A 658 3.50 9.88 40.70
C LYS A 658 2.01 9.61 40.92
N LEU A 659 1.20 10.66 41.06
CA LEU A 659 -0.25 10.56 41.18
C LEU A 659 -0.87 9.78 40.00
N LEU A 660 -0.50 10.12 38.77
CA LEU A 660 -1.03 9.47 37.58
C LEU A 660 -0.66 7.98 37.52
N LEU A 661 0.59 7.63 37.85
CA LEU A 661 1.03 6.22 37.90
C LEU A 661 0.29 5.43 38.97
N GLN A 662 0.05 6.01 40.15
CA GLN A 662 -0.75 5.39 41.22
C GLN A 662 -2.19 5.08 40.77
N HIS A 663 -2.74 5.91 39.88
CA HIS A 663 -4.06 5.71 39.29
C HIS A 663 -4.05 4.96 37.94
N GLY A 664 -2.95 4.26 37.62
CA GLY A 664 -2.87 3.33 36.49
C GLY A 664 -2.48 3.95 35.15
N ALA A 665 -1.80 5.11 35.14
CA ALA A 665 -1.22 5.64 33.91
C ALA A 665 -0.13 4.71 33.35
N ASP A 666 -0.12 4.51 32.04
CA ASP A 666 0.83 3.63 31.35
C ASP A 666 2.08 4.41 30.89
N PRO A 667 3.26 4.18 31.51
CA PRO A 667 4.51 4.87 31.15
C PRO A 667 5.12 4.37 29.84
N THR A 668 4.58 3.33 29.21
CA THR A 668 5.11 2.75 27.97
C THR A 668 4.40 3.24 26.71
N ARG A 669 3.31 3.99 26.89
CA ARG A 669 2.46 4.43 25.79
C ARG A 669 3.17 5.45 24.91
N LYS A 670 3.07 5.27 23.59
CA LYS A 670 3.73 6.15 22.61
C LYS A 670 2.78 7.21 22.05
N ASN A 671 3.27 8.45 21.96
CA ASN A 671 2.62 9.53 21.24
C ASN A 671 2.74 9.32 19.70
N ARG A 672 2.27 10.29 18.90
CA ARG A 672 2.31 10.22 17.43
C ARG A 672 3.73 10.22 16.86
N ASP A 673 4.69 10.81 17.57
CA ASP A 673 6.11 10.84 17.18
C ASP A 673 6.86 9.57 17.59
N GLY A 674 6.19 8.65 18.30
CA GLY A 674 6.78 7.40 18.78
C GLY A 674 7.46 7.51 20.14
N ASN A 675 7.38 8.66 20.79
CA ASN A 675 7.98 8.95 22.09
C ASN A 675 7.06 8.47 23.22
N THR A 676 7.65 7.83 24.23
CA THR A 676 7.03 7.54 25.53
C THR A 676 7.13 8.76 26.45
N PRO A 677 6.39 8.81 27.58
CA PRO A 677 6.58 9.87 28.58
C PRO A 677 8.04 10.02 29.03
N LEU A 678 8.78 8.90 29.13
CA LEU A 678 10.19 8.89 29.53
C LEU A 678 11.08 9.62 28.52
N ASP A 679 10.81 9.47 27.22
CA ASP A 679 11.58 10.11 26.14
C ASP A 679 11.40 11.63 26.09
N LEU A 680 10.37 12.16 26.76
CA LEU A 680 10.10 13.59 26.86
C LEU A 680 10.69 14.23 28.13
N VAL A 681 11.21 13.43 29.07
CA VAL A 681 11.82 13.93 30.29
C VAL A 681 13.15 14.60 29.96
N LYS A 682 13.42 15.74 30.57
CA LYS A 682 14.72 16.42 30.43
C LYS A 682 15.83 15.57 31.02
N ASP A 683 17.02 15.60 30.43
CA ASP A 683 18.18 14.84 30.89
C ASP A 683 18.55 15.15 32.37
N THR A 684 18.21 16.34 32.85
CA THR A 684 18.45 16.78 34.24
C THR A 684 17.52 16.13 35.26
N ASP A 685 16.33 15.67 34.85
CA ASP A 685 15.24 15.28 35.76
C ASP A 685 15.31 13.78 36.09
N THR A 686 16.43 13.38 36.70
CA THR A 686 16.75 11.98 37.03
C THR A 686 15.68 11.29 37.89
N ASP A 687 15.01 12.03 38.77
CA ASP A 687 13.93 11.52 39.62
C ASP A 687 12.69 11.09 38.84
N ILE A 688 12.33 11.82 37.78
CA ILE A 688 11.19 11.47 36.91
C ILE A 688 11.59 10.31 36.00
N GLN A 689 12.83 10.29 35.50
CA GLN A 689 13.33 9.17 34.71
C GLN A 689 13.28 7.87 35.51
N ASP A 690 13.71 7.90 36.77
CA ASP A 690 13.67 6.73 37.65
C ASP A 690 12.25 6.30 37.97
N LEU A 691 11.36 7.26 38.26
CA LEU A 691 9.95 7.02 38.52
C LEU A 691 9.26 6.32 37.32
N LEU A 692 9.49 6.79 36.10
CA LEU A 692 8.88 6.24 34.89
C LEU A 692 9.48 4.88 34.47
N ARG A 693 10.75 4.61 34.81
CA ARG A 693 11.41 3.32 34.55
C ARG A 693 11.01 2.24 35.56
N GLY A 694 10.55 2.62 36.75
CA GLY A 694 10.14 1.69 37.81
C GLY A 694 11.25 0.68 38.15
N ASP A 695 10.90 -0.61 38.15
CA ASP A 695 11.81 -1.73 38.48
C ASP A 695 13.10 -1.73 37.65
N ALA A 696 13.05 -1.27 36.40
CA ALA A 696 14.23 -1.19 35.54
C ALA A 696 15.29 -0.20 36.07
N ALA A 697 14.87 0.85 36.79
CA ALA A 697 15.80 1.79 37.42
C ALA A 697 16.48 1.16 38.66
N LEU A 698 15.74 0.35 39.44
CA LEU A 698 16.30 -0.38 40.58
C LEU A 698 17.33 -1.43 40.12
N LEU A 699 17.01 -2.19 39.07
CA LEU A 699 17.92 -3.18 38.47
C LEU A 699 19.21 -2.53 37.95
N ASP A 700 19.12 -1.39 37.25
CA ASP A 700 20.28 -0.65 36.77
C ASP A 700 21.13 -0.07 37.93
N ALA A 701 20.48 0.49 38.95
CA ALA A 701 21.16 1.01 40.14
C ALA A 701 21.90 -0.11 40.90
N ALA A 702 21.30 -1.29 41.02
CA ALA A 702 21.90 -2.44 41.67
C ALA A 702 23.10 -3.00 40.88
N LYS A 703 23.00 -3.03 39.55
CA LYS A 703 24.08 -3.41 38.64
C LYS A 703 25.27 -2.45 38.70
N LYS A 704 25.02 -1.14 38.76
CA LYS A 704 26.05 -0.09 38.82
C LYS A 704 26.63 0.14 40.22
N GLY A 705 26.05 -0.47 41.26
CA GLY A 705 26.50 -0.29 42.64
C GLY A 705 26.11 1.04 43.27
N CYS A 706 25.12 1.75 42.75
CA CYS A 706 24.74 3.06 43.27
C CYS A 706 23.79 2.93 44.49
N LEU A 707 24.36 2.76 45.67
CA LEU A 707 23.62 2.54 46.92
C LEU A 707 22.57 3.63 47.20
N THR A 708 22.89 4.90 46.97
CA THR A 708 21.96 6.01 47.21
C THR A 708 20.70 5.91 46.33
N ARG A 709 20.86 5.50 45.06
CA ARG A 709 19.74 5.26 44.14
C ARG A 709 18.95 4.02 44.54
N VAL A 710 19.63 2.93 44.92
CA VAL A 710 18.96 1.71 45.42
C VAL A 710 18.13 2.01 46.67
N LYS A 711 18.66 2.78 47.62
CA LYS A 711 17.94 3.21 48.84
C LYS A 711 16.66 4.00 48.53
N LYS A 712 16.68 4.81 47.47
CA LYS A 712 15.52 5.62 47.05
C LYS A 712 14.46 4.82 46.31
N LEU A 713 14.87 3.83 45.51
CA LEU A 713 13.99 3.08 44.60
C LEU A 713 13.49 1.75 45.15
N CYS A 714 14.23 1.15 46.08
CA CYS A 714 13.90 -0.13 46.68
C CYS A 714 12.73 0.03 47.67
N THR A 715 11.71 -0.79 47.46
CA THR A 715 10.52 -0.92 48.29
C THR A 715 10.32 -2.40 48.61
N ARG A 716 9.44 -2.71 49.57
CA ARG A 716 9.12 -4.10 49.90
C ARG A 716 8.52 -4.87 48.72
N ASP A 717 7.81 -4.17 47.83
CA ASP A 717 7.11 -4.81 46.71
C ASP A 717 8.03 -5.07 45.51
N ASN A 718 9.11 -4.30 45.33
CA ASN A 718 10.00 -4.40 44.17
C ASN A 718 11.44 -4.88 44.47
N VAL A 719 11.80 -5.15 45.74
CA VAL A 719 13.15 -5.64 46.10
C VAL A 719 13.56 -6.92 45.33
N ASN A 720 12.57 -7.74 44.97
CA ASN A 720 12.72 -8.97 44.17
C ASN A 720 12.17 -8.83 42.74
N CYS A 721 12.08 -7.61 42.21
CA CYS A 721 11.68 -7.38 40.83
C CYS A 721 12.62 -8.12 39.85
N ARG A 722 12.18 -8.35 38.62
CA ARG A 722 12.95 -9.17 37.67
C ARG A 722 13.11 -8.48 36.33
N ASP A 723 14.29 -8.60 35.74
CA ASP A 723 14.47 -8.14 34.37
C ASP A 723 13.54 -8.93 33.41
N THR A 724 12.88 -8.24 32.48
CA THR A 724 11.95 -8.88 31.53
C THR A 724 12.60 -9.21 30.19
N GLN A 725 13.72 -8.55 29.88
CA GLN A 725 14.44 -8.68 28.61
C GLN A 725 15.72 -9.54 28.71
N GLY A 726 16.09 -9.97 29.93
CA GLY A 726 17.35 -10.68 30.19
C GLY A 726 17.13 -12.10 30.70
N ARG A 727 17.91 -12.47 31.72
CA ARG A 727 17.85 -13.81 32.35
C ARG A 727 16.77 -13.91 33.42
N HIS A 728 15.88 -12.93 33.55
CA HIS A 728 14.92 -12.87 34.64
C HIS A 728 15.61 -12.71 36.00
N SER A 729 16.73 -11.97 36.02
CA SER A 729 17.56 -11.74 37.20
C SER A 729 16.95 -10.71 38.15
N THR A 730 17.14 -10.90 39.45
CA THR A 730 16.75 -9.93 40.50
C THR A 730 17.84 -8.87 40.72
N PRO A 731 17.56 -7.74 41.41
CA PRO A 731 18.59 -6.78 41.80
C PRO A 731 19.78 -7.43 42.52
N LEU A 732 19.50 -8.45 43.35
CA LEU A 732 20.52 -9.20 44.10
C LEU A 732 21.44 -10.01 43.17
N HIS A 733 20.91 -10.63 42.10
CA HIS A 733 21.74 -11.33 41.10
C HIS A 733 22.72 -10.39 40.41
N LEU A 734 22.25 -9.18 40.06
CA LEU A 734 23.06 -8.18 39.37
C LEU A 734 24.12 -7.62 40.33
N ALA A 735 23.72 -7.19 41.53
CA ALA A 735 24.66 -6.69 42.53
C ALA A 735 25.75 -7.73 42.88
N ALA A 736 25.36 -9.02 42.98
CA ALA A 736 26.30 -10.10 43.27
C ALA A 736 27.28 -10.36 42.12
N GLY A 737 26.83 -10.35 40.86
CA GLY A 737 27.70 -10.59 39.69
C GLY A 737 28.66 -9.44 39.38
N TYR A 738 28.31 -8.20 39.74
CA TYR A 738 29.11 -7.00 39.51
C TYR A 738 29.95 -6.54 40.73
N ASN A 739 30.02 -7.35 41.79
CA ASN A 739 30.80 -7.09 43.01
C ASN A 739 30.37 -5.86 43.82
N ASN A 740 29.07 -5.59 43.91
CA ASN A 740 28.54 -4.42 44.64
C ASN A 740 28.18 -4.78 46.09
N LEU A 741 29.18 -5.01 46.95
CA LEU A 741 29.00 -5.54 48.31
C LEU A 741 27.99 -4.76 49.17
N GLU A 742 28.10 -3.43 49.24
CA GLU A 742 27.19 -2.59 50.04
C GLU A 742 25.73 -2.66 49.55
N VAL A 743 25.53 -2.81 48.24
CA VAL A 743 24.20 -2.98 47.65
C VAL A 743 23.65 -4.36 47.94
N VAL A 744 24.49 -5.41 47.87
CA VAL A 744 24.11 -6.78 48.25
C VAL A 744 23.66 -6.81 49.71
N GLU A 745 24.43 -6.19 50.61
CA GLU A 745 24.08 -6.10 52.03
C GLU A 745 22.75 -5.37 52.25
N TYR A 746 22.58 -4.20 51.61
CA TYR A 746 21.34 -3.44 51.74
C TYR A 746 20.12 -4.23 51.22
N LEU A 747 20.21 -4.85 50.04
CA LEU A 747 19.12 -5.63 49.46
C LEU A 747 18.72 -6.82 50.36
N LEU A 748 19.69 -7.54 50.91
CA LEU A 748 19.44 -8.65 51.84
C LEU A 748 18.76 -8.19 53.14
N GLN A 749 19.22 -7.08 53.72
CA GLN A 749 18.57 -6.47 54.90
C GLN A 749 17.12 -6.03 54.64
N HIS A 750 16.76 -5.77 53.39
CA HIS A 750 15.44 -5.29 52.97
C HIS A 750 14.58 -6.36 52.31
N GLY A 751 14.90 -7.65 52.50
CA GLY A 751 14.06 -8.77 52.11
C GLY A 751 14.31 -9.34 50.71
N ALA A 752 15.49 -9.11 50.14
CA ALA A 752 15.89 -9.79 48.90
C ALA A 752 16.04 -11.30 49.13
N GLU A 753 15.43 -12.09 48.25
CA GLU A 753 15.49 -13.55 48.31
C GLU A 753 16.87 -14.06 47.85
N VAL A 754 17.67 -14.54 48.81
CA VAL A 754 19.04 -15.01 48.59
C VAL A 754 19.14 -16.22 47.64
N ASN A 755 18.09 -17.06 47.58
CA ASN A 755 18.03 -18.30 46.79
C ASN A 755 17.05 -18.22 45.61
N SER A 756 16.60 -17.01 45.25
CA SER A 756 15.73 -16.82 44.10
C SER A 756 16.46 -17.27 42.83
N GLN A 757 15.83 -18.08 41.99
CA GLN A 757 16.44 -18.59 40.75
C GLN A 757 16.08 -17.73 39.54
N ASP A 758 17.06 -17.49 38.66
CA ASP A 758 16.85 -16.87 37.36
C ASP A 758 16.29 -17.88 36.32
N LYS A 759 16.14 -17.46 35.06
CA LYS A 759 15.64 -18.30 33.96
C LYS A 759 16.49 -19.54 33.71
N GLY A 760 17.79 -19.50 34.01
CA GLY A 760 18.72 -20.62 33.92
C GLY A 760 18.76 -21.49 35.17
N GLY A 761 18.05 -21.12 36.24
CA GLY A 761 18.10 -21.81 37.53
C GLY A 761 19.23 -21.32 38.43
N LEU A 762 19.99 -20.29 38.03
CA LEU A 762 21.10 -19.77 38.82
C LEU A 762 20.56 -18.93 39.98
N ILE A 763 21.11 -19.14 41.18
CA ILE A 763 20.95 -18.23 42.33
C ILE A 763 22.05 -17.16 42.35
N PRO A 764 21.92 -16.04 43.08
CA PRO A 764 22.96 -15.00 43.18
C PRO A 764 24.36 -15.51 43.53
N LEU A 765 24.46 -16.59 44.32
CA LEU A 765 25.74 -17.23 44.67
C LEU A 765 26.47 -17.81 43.44
N HIS A 766 25.77 -18.32 42.43
CA HIS A 766 26.41 -18.77 41.18
C HIS A 766 27.06 -17.59 40.44
N ASN A 767 26.41 -16.43 40.40
CA ASN A 767 26.98 -15.24 39.77
C ASN A 767 28.24 -14.78 40.52
N ALA A 768 28.18 -14.69 41.85
CA ALA A 768 29.38 -14.40 42.66
C ALA A 768 30.48 -15.45 42.39
N ALA A 769 30.08 -16.71 42.18
CA ALA A 769 31.01 -17.80 41.96
C ALA A 769 31.72 -17.84 40.61
N SER A 770 30.99 -17.57 39.54
CA SER A 770 31.56 -17.52 38.18
C SER A 770 32.60 -16.39 38.05
N TYR A 771 32.34 -15.24 38.70
CA TYR A 771 33.22 -14.07 38.63
C TYR A 771 34.29 -13.99 39.73
N GLY A 772 34.18 -14.79 40.80
CA GLY A 772 35.19 -14.91 41.86
C GLY A 772 35.09 -13.86 42.97
N HIS A 773 33.88 -13.39 43.28
CA HIS A 773 33.65 -12.35 44.28
C HIS A 773 33.51 -12.95 45.68
N VAL A 774 34.62 -13.11 46.39
CA VAL A 774 34.72 -13.86 47.66
C VAL A 774 33.89 -13.23 48.77
N ASP A 775 34.01 -11.92 48.99
CA ASP A 775 33.30 -11.23 50.08
C ASP A 775 31.78 -11.23 49.88
N VAL A 776 31.34 -11.06 48.63
CA VAL A 776 29.92 -11.17 48.25
C VAL A 776 29.41 -12.59 48.48
N ALA A 777 30.17 -13.61 48.08
CA ALA A 777 29.78 -15.00 48.31
C ALA A 777 29.71 -15.35 49.80
N ALA A 778 30.68 -14.90 50.60
CA ALA A 778 30.67 -15.07 52.05
C ALA A 778 29.45 -14.39 52.68
N LEU A 779 29.10 -13.18 52.22
CA LEU A 779 27.90 -12.49 52.66
C LEU A 779 26.61 -13.23 52.25
N LEU A 780 26.52 -13.74 51.03
CA LEU A 780 25.37 -14.53 50.58
C LEU A 780 25.22 -15.81 51.41
N ILE A 781 26.31 -16.53 51.70
CA ILE A 781 26.31 -17.73 52.55
C ILE A 781 25.87 -17.40 53.98
N LYS A 782 26.31 -16.24 54.52
CA LYS A 782 25.87 -15.74 55.83
C LYS A 782 24.36 -15.50 55.91
N TYR A 783 23.72 -15.17 54.78
CA TYR A 783 22.27 -15.03 54.65
C TYR A 783 21.60 -16.31 54.12
N ASP A 784 22.16 -17.48 54.39
CA ASP A 784 21.60 -18.81 54.06
C ASP A 784 21.47 -19.11 52.55
N ALA A 785 22.42 -18.64 51.74
CA ALA A 785 22.53 -19.10 50.35
C ALA A 785 22.80 -20.61 50.30
N CYS A 786 22.03 -21.34 49.48
CA CYS A 786 22.17 -22.77 49.31
C CYS A 786 23.44 -23.08 48.49
N VAL A 787 24.50 -23.48 49.20
CA VAL A 787 25.83 -23.73 48.64
C VAL A 787 25.83 -24.85 47.58
N ASN A 788 24.91 -25.80 47.68
CA ASN A 788 24.71 -26.90 46.72
C ASN A 788 23.50 -26.69 45.80
N ALA A 789 22.98 -25.47 45.66
CA ALA A 789 21.90 -25.18 44.72
C ALA A 789 22.34 -25.56 43.30
N THR A 790 21.47 -26.22 42.56
CA THR A 790 21.71 -26.59 41.17
C THR A 790 20.96 -25.68 40.22
N ASP A 791 21.64 -25.24 39.16
CA ASP A 791 20.97 -24.64 38.01
C ASP A 791 20.24 -25.71 37.15
N LYS A 792 19.69 -25.30 36.00
CA LYS A 792 18.95 -26.22 35.10
C LYS A 792 19.80 -27.33 34.48
N TRP A 793 21.12 -27.19 34.49
CA TRP A 793 22.06 -28.18 33.97
C TRP A 793 22.78 -28.93 35.10
N ALA A 794 22.27 -28.81 36.33
CA ALA A 794 22.84 -29.38 37.54
C ALA A 794 24.25 -28.86 37.90
N PHE A 795 24.63 -27.67 37.42
CA PHE A 795 25.82 -26.98 37.92
C PHE A 795 25.51 -26.38 39.29
N THR A 796 26.45 -26.57 40.22
CA THR A 796 26.45 -25.89 41.53
C THR A 796 27.38 -24.68 41.50
N PRO A 797 27.33 -23.75 42.49
CA PRO A 797 28.31 -22.68 42.61
C PRO A 797 29.76 -23.17 42.62
N LEU A 798 30.01 -24.38 43.16
CA LEU A 798 31.33 -25.00 43.15
C LEU A 798 31.76 -25.44 41.73
N HIS A 799 30.84 -25.96 40.91
CA HIS A 799 31.14 -26.26 39.49
C HIS A 799 31.55 -24.99 38.73
N GLU A 800 30.80 -23.89 38.91
CA GLU A 800 31.11 -22.59 38.31
C GLU A 800 32.47 -22.05 38.76
N ALA A 801 32.74 -22.07 40.06
CA ALA A 801 34.02 -21.63 40.62
C ALA A 801 35.20 -22.46 40.07
N SER A 802 35.05 -23.78 40.01
CA SER A 802 36.09 -24.70 39.52
C SER A 802 36.36 -24.53 38.03
N GLN A 803 35.30 -24.43 37.20
CA GLN A 803 35.42 -24.24 35.76
C GLN A 803 36.12 -22.92 35.40
N LYS A 804 35.93 -21.86 36.21
CA LYS A 804 36.54 -20.54 36.01
C LYS A 804 37.84 -20.33 36.80
N GLY A 805 38.32 -21.36 37.51
CA GLY A 805 39.56 -21.34 38.27
C GLY A 805 39.58 -20.41 39.49
N ARG A 806 38.45 -20.24 40.19
CA ARG A 806 38.29 -19.34 41.35
C ARG A 806 38.71 -20.02 42.66
N THR A 807 40.00 -20.26 42.86
CA THR A 807 40.55 -21.06 43.98
C THR A 807 40.10 -20.65 45.37
N GLN A 808 40.19 -19.37 45.70
CA GLN A 808 39.78 -18.84 47.00
C GLN A 808 38.29 -19.09 47.27
N LEU A 809 37.49 -19.07 46.20
CA LEU A 809 36.07 -19.31 46.31
C LEU A 809 35.72 -20.79 46.36
N CYS A 810 36.42 -21.65 45.61
CA CYS A 810 36.32 -23.10 45.78
C CYS A 810 36.61 -23.49 47.23
N ALA A 811 37.66 -22.91 47.84
CA ALA A 811 37.99 -23.13 49.24
C ALA A 811 36.88 -22.64 50.19
N LEU A 812 36.33 -21.44 49.96
CA LEU A 812 35.21 -20.92 50.74
C LEU A 812 33.98 -21.84 50.64
N LEU A 813 33.57 -22.22 49.43
CA LEU A 813 32.40 -23.07 49.19
C LEU A 813 32.57 -24.45 49.85
N LEU A 814 33.74 -25.08 49.72
CA LEU A 814 34.06 -26.36 50.37
C LEU A 814 34.03 -26.24 51.91
N ALA A 815 34.59 -25.16 52.47
CA ALA A 815 34.55 -24.90 53.91
C ALA A 815 33.12 -24.72 54.44
N HIS A 816 32.19 -24.31 53.58
CA HIS A 816 30.76 -24.15 53.89
C HIS A 816 29.87 -25.29 53.36
N GLY A 817 30.44 -26.47 53.12
CA GLY A 817 29.68 -27.70 52.85
C GLY A 817 29.28 -27.92 51.39
N ALA A 818 29.97 -27.29 50.44
CA ALA A 818 29.83 -27.66 49.02
C ALA A 818 30.28 -29.11 48.81
N ASP A 819 29.46 -29.91 48.14
CA ASP A 819 29.76 -31.31 47.86
C ASP A 819 30.56 -31.42 46.54
N PRO A 820 31.86 -31.81 46.58
CA PRO A 820 32.67 -31.98 45.39
C PRO A 820 32.33 -33.24 44.59
N ALA A 821 31.44 -34.11 45.07
CA ALA A 821 31.03 -35.34 44.39
C ALA A 821 29.76 -35.18 43.54
N LEU A 822 29.02 -34.07 43.69
CA LEU A 822 27.84 -33.80 42.87
C LEU A 822 28.22 -33.73 41.40
N ARG A 823 27.38 -34.32 40.54
CA ARG A 823 27.61 -34.37 39.09
C ARG A 823 26.58 -33.52 38.37
N ASN A 824 27.04 -32.75 37.39
CA ASN A 824 26.17 -32.03 36.47
C ASN A 824 25.45 -33.00 35.50
N GLN A 825 24.63 -32.46 34.60
CA GLN A 825 23.89 -33.26 33.61
C GLN A 825 24.80 -34.04 32.64
N GLU A 826 26.04 -33.58 32.43
CA GLU A 826 27.06 -34.27 31.63
C GLU A 826 27.83 -35.34 32.43
N GLY A 827 27.46 -35.56 33.70
CA GLY A 827 28.12 -36.50 34.59
C GLY A 827 29.47 -36.01 35.13
N GLN A 828 29.82 -34.74 34.97
CA GLN A 828 31.08 -34.17 35.45
C GLN A 828 30.93 -33.66 36.88
N SER A 829 31.91 -33.95 37.74
CA SER A 829 32.07 -33.32 39.05
C SER A 829 32.77 -31.96 38.93
N PRO A 830 32.74 -31.09 39.96
CA PRO A 830 33.51 -29.84 39.96
C PRO A 830 35.01 -30.07 39.75
N LEU A 831 35.55 -31.21 40.17
CA LEU A 831 36.95 -31.58 39.99
C LEU A 831 37.27 -31.88 38.51
N ASP A 832 36.34 -32.50 37.79
CA ASP A 832 36.51 -32.82 36.36
C ASP A 832 36.55 -31.56 35.48
N LEU A 833 35.97 -30.45 35.95
CA LEU A 833 35.92 -29.16 35.26
C LEU A 833 37.16 -28.28 35.47
N VAL A 834 38.11 -28.72 36.29
CA VAL A 834 39.30 -27.94 36.64
C VAL A 834 40.26 -27.85 35.44
N THR A 835 40.43 -26.66 34.87
CA THR A 835 41.43 -26.41 33.81
C THR A 835 42.86 -26.55 34.36
N GLN A 836 43.79 -27.09 33.55
CA GLN A 836 45.17 -27.58 33.86
C GLN A 836 46.09 -26.79 34.82
N GLN A 837 45.74 -25.58 35.28
CA GLN A 837 46.56 -24.77 36.20
C GLN A 837 46.35 -25.05 37.71
N LEU A 838 45.42 -25.94 38.10
CA LEU A 838 44.98 -26.08 39.50
C LEU A 838 45.25 -27.45 40.17
N GLN A 839 46.07 -28.29 39.56
CA GLN A 839 46.31 -29.65 40.07
C GLN A 839 46.97 -29.79 41.46
N PRO A 840 47.62 -28.79 42.12
CA PRO A 840 48.23 -29.08 43.42
C PRO A 840 47.37 -28.71 44.65
N THR A 841 46.16 -28.15 44.53
CA THR A 841 45.41 -27.64 45.72
C THR A 841 44.10 -28.35 46.07
N VAL A 842 43.62 -29.28 45.25
CA VAL A 842 42.35 -29.99 45.51
C VAL A 842 42.60 -31.49 45.65
N THR A 843 43.28 -31.88 46.73
CA THR A 843 43.31 -33.28 47.20
C THR A 843 42.94 -33.34 48.68
N PRO A 844 42.12 -34.31 49.13
CA PRO A 844 41.74 -34.42 50.54
C PRO A 844 42.83 -35.18 51.32
N LEU A 845 43.38 -34.57 52.37
CA LEU A 845 44.23 -35.26 53.35
C LEU A 845 43.37 -35.83 54.49
N HIS A 846 43.54 -37.13 54.74
CA HIS A 846 42.85 -37.95 55.74
C HIS A 846 43.50 -37.82 57.14
N HIS A 847 42.68 -37.50 58.16
CA HIS A 847 42.77 -37.85 59.62
C HIS A 847 44.00 -37.43 60.49
N PRO A 848 43.93 -37.46 61.86
CA PRO A 848 42.88 -37.06 62.82
C PRO A 848 43.40 -36.22 64.04
N VAL A 849 42.48 -35.81 64.94
CA VAL A 849 42.66 -35.50 66.40
C VAL A 849 42.83 -34.04 66.90
N LEU A 850 41.75 -33.59 67.57
CA LEU A 850 41.53 -32.81 68.83
C LEU A 850 42.18 -31.44 69.15
N GLN A 851 41.25 -30.56 69.60
CA GLN A 851 41.32 -29.55 70.68
C GLN A 851 42.23 -28.33 70.44
N THR A 852 41.75 -27.08 70.56
CA THR A 852 41.28 -26.47 71.82
C THR A 852 40.47 -25.19 71.53
N VAL A 853 39.55 -24.87 72.45
CA VAL A 853 38.57 -23.77 72.48
C VAL A 853 39.20 -22.48 73.07
N ILE A 854 38.52 -21.31 72.89
CA ILE A 854 38.52 -20.08 73.74
C ILE A 854 39.66 -19.06 73.44
N VAL A 855 39.54 -17.73 73.32
CA VAL A 855 38.48 -16.67 73.37
C VAL A 855 39.18 -15.33 73.06
N VAL A 856 38.49 -14.44 72.33
CA VAL A 856 38.42 -12.95 72.40
C VAL A 856 39.68 -12.05 72.20
N SER A 857 39.36 -10.91 71.59
CA SER A 857 39.90 -9.54 71.74
C SER A 857 40.93 -8.96 70.76
N SER A 858 40.44 -7.95 70.03
CA SER A 858 40.95 -6.58 69.83
C SER A 858 42.38 -6.31 69.31
N SER A 859 42.37 -5.43 68.30
CA SER A 859 43.22 -4.24 68.11
C SER A 859 44.67 -4.36 67.62
N ALA A 860 44.92 -3.52 66.60
CA ALA A 860 46.14 -2.75 66.30
C ALA A 860 47.32 -3.53 65.69
N PHE A 861 48.04 -3.03 64.68
CA PHE A 861 48.76 -1.74 64.58
C PHE A 861 49.16 -1.47 63.09
N PRO A 862 49.84 -0.36 62.73
CA PRO A 862 49.52 0.51 61.60
C PRO A 862 50.76 0.87 60.73
N GLU A 863 50.63 1.96 59.98
CA GLU A 863 51.69 2.87 59.49
C GLU A 863 52.78 2.36 58.53
N MET A 864 52.80 2.98 57.34
CA MET A 864 54.03 3.63 56.89
C MET A 864 53.72 4.91 56.11
N SER A 865 54.11 6.03 56.72
CA SER A 865 54.31 7.33 56.07
C SER A 865 55.65 7.37 55.33
N ALA A 866 55.76 8.35 54.45
CA ALA A 866 56.97 8.96 53.90
C ALA A 866 57.51 8.38 52.58
N LEU A 867 57.15 9.06 51.49
CA LEU A 867 58.12 9.94 50.81
C LEU A 867 57.38 10.95 49.92
N LEU A 868 57.07 12.10 50.54
CA LEU A 868 56.96 13.37 49.84
C LEU A 868 58.36 13.76 49.37
N SER A 869 58.55 13.92 48.06
CA SER A 869 59.33 15.04 47.56
C SER A 869 59.00 15.35 46.10
N LEU A 870 58.52 16.58 45.91
CA LEU A 870 58.75 17.49 44.79
C LEU A 870 57.93 17.33 43.49
N VAL A 871 56.90 18.15 43.46
CA VAL A 871 56.34 18.86 42.30
C VAL A 871 57.36 19.90 41.80
N GLU A 872 57.62 19.98 40.49
CA GLU A 872 57.40 21.20 39.67
C GLU A 872 57.83 21.04 38.19
N SER A 873 56.97 21.59 37.31
CA SER A 873 57.22 22.05 35.93
C SER A 873 57.51 20.97 34.86
N SER A 874 56.92 20.97 33.67
CA SER A 874 56.89 22.08 32.71
C SER A 874 55.87 21.85 31.58
N LEU A 875 55.34 22.96 31.07
CA LEU A 875 54.56 23.09 29.84
C LEU A 875 55.38 22.81 28.56
N GLY A 876 54.70 22.25 27.55
CA GLY A 876 54.95 22.52 26.12
C GLY A 876 55.98 21.64 25.39
N ALA A 877 55.51 20.87 24.41
CA ALA A 877 56.19 20.68 23.12
C ALA A 877 55.26 19.95 22.14
N GLU A 878 54.80 20.66 21.11
CA GLU A 878 54.36 20.05 19.86
C GLU A 878 55.52 19.21 19.29
N LYS A 879 55.24 17.94 18.96
CA LYS A 879 56.06 17.17 18.02
C LYS A 879 55.15 16.58 16.96
N LYS A 880 55.40 17.00 15.72
CA LYS A 880 55.09 16.26 14.51
C LYS A 880 55.58 14.82 14.68
N ASP A 881 54.71 13.85 14.50
CA ASP A 881 55.12 12.50 14.18
C ASP A 881 54.53 12.13 12.82
N GLU A 882 55.42 11.72 11.93
CA GLU A 882 55.11 11.30 10.57
C GLU A 882 54.25 10.03 10.61
N GLY A 883 53.22 9.96 9.75
CA GLY A 883 52.30 8.83 9.71
C GLY A 883 53.00 7.54 9.29
N ALA A 884 53.31 6.67 10.26
CA ALA A 884 53.71 5.30 9.98
C ALA A 884 52.47 4.44 9.68
N GLU A 885 52.40 3.88 8.47
CA GLU A 885 51.43 2.84 8.12
C GLU A 885 51.50 1.66 9.10
N LEU A 886 50.37 1.22 9.63
CA LEU A 886 50.32 0.05 10.52
C LEU A 886 50.43 -1.23 9.69
N SER A 887 51.63 -1.81 9.58
CA SER A 887 51.85 -3.08 8.88
C SER A 887 51.22 -4.28 9.62
N ILE A 888 50.92 -5.37 8.91
CA ILE A 888 50.42 -6.62 9.52
C ILE A 888 51.36 -7.14 10.61
N CYS A 889 52.66 -6.92 10.46
CA CYS A 889 53.66 -7.25 11.47
C CYS A 889 53.41 -6.49 12.77
N GLN A 890 53.18 -5.18 12.69
CA GLN A 890 52.87 -4.37 13.86
C GLN A 890 51.51 -4.74 14.47
N PHE A 891 50.53 -5.11 13.66
CA PHE A 891 49.22 -5.57 14.11
C PHE A 891 49.30 -6.89 14.91
N LEU A 892 49.98 -7.90 14.37
CA LEU A 892 50.14 -9.19 15.05
C LEU A 892 51.00 -9.05 16.32
N LYS A 893 52.03 -8.19 16.30
CA LYS A 893 52.84 -7.87 17.47
C LYS A 893 52.01 -7.24 18.61
N ASN A 894 51.12 -6.31 18.30
CA ASN A 894 50.21 -5.70 19.29
C ASN A 894 49.24 -6.72 19.93
N LEU A 895 48.95 -7.83 19.24
CA LEU A 895 48.12 -8.92 19.75
C LEU A 895 48.93 -10.01 20.48
N GLY A 896 50.27 -9.93 20.46
CA GLY A 896 51.18 -10.96 20.95
C GLY A 896 51.16 -12.24 20.10
N LEU A 897 50.93 -12.11 18.79
CA LEU A 897 50.78 -13.20 17.82
C LEU A 897 51.82 -13.13 16.69
N GLU A 898 52.98 -12.55 16.97
CA GLU A 898 54.09 -12.38 16.00
C GLU A 898 54.62 -13.69 15.42
N HIS A 899 54.49 -14.81 16.14
CA HIS A 899 54.82 -16.15 15.64
C HIS A 899 53.93 -16.63 14.47
N LEU A 900 52.82 -15.94 14.17
CA LEU A 900 51.96 -16.26 13.04
C LEU A 900 52.34 -15.48 11.78
N LEU A 901 53.30 -14.55 11.84
CA LEU A 901 53.69 -13.70 10.71
C LEU A 901 54.04 -14.50 9.46
N ASP A 902 54.81 -15.59 9.62
CA ASP A 902 55.22 -16.46 8.51
C ASP A 902 54.03 -17.06 7.74
N ILE A 903 52.90 -17.28 8.41
CA ILE A 903 51.68 -17.79 7.78
C ILE A 903 51.03 -16.68 6.94
N PHE A 904 50.94 -15.47 7.49
CA PHE A 904 50.37 -14.32 6.78
C PHE A 904 51.22 -13.92 5.57
N ASP A 905 52.55 -13.95 5.70
CA ASP A 905 53.48 -13.66 4.60
C ASP A 905 53.42 -14.76 3.52
N ARG A 906 53.37 -16.03 3.91
CA ARG A 906 53.28 -17.15 2.95
C ARG A 906 51.99 -17.10 2.12
N GLU A 907 50.87 -16.79 2.76
CA GLU A 907 49.56 -16.69 2.10
C GLU A 907 49.29 -15.28 1.54
N GLN A 908 50.26 -14.37 1.59
CA GLN A 908 50.17 -12.96 1.13
C GLN A 908 48.94 -12.21 1.66
N ILE A 909 48.56 -12.48 2.92
CA ILE A 909 47.40 -11.84 3.55
C ILE A 909 47.79 -10.42 3.94
N THR A 910 47.15 -9.43 3.34
CA THR A 910 47.26 -8.00 3.66
C THR A 910 46.17 -7.57 4.66
N LEU A 911 46.30 -6.37 5.27
CA LEU A 911 45.42 -5.95 6.38
C LEU A 911 43.95 -5.80 5.94
N ASP A 912 43.74 -5.40 4.69
CA ASP A 912 42.45 -5.33 3.99
C ASP A 912 41.85 -6.72 3.76
N VAL A 913 42.64 -7.71 3.32
CA VAL A 913 42.20 -9.11 3.20
C VAL A 913 41.83 -9.67 4.57
N LEU A 914 42.63 -9.36 5.60
CA LEU A 914 42.40 -9.81 6.97
C LEU A 914 41.08 -9.29 7.58
N VAL A 915 40.60 -8.12 7.15
CA VAL A 915 39.30 -7.57 7.57
C VAL A 915 38.14 -8.43 7.07
N GLU A 916 38.32 -9.16 5.97
CA GLU A 916 37.30 -10.02 5.37
C GLU A 916 37.33 -11.45 5.91
N MET A 917 38.41 -11.84 6.61
CA MET A 917 38.60 -13.21 7.10
C MET A 917 37.80 -13.50 8.37
N GLY A 918 37.05 -14.59 8.35
CA GLY A 918 36.37 -15.15 9.50
C GLY A 918 37.13 -16.30 10.16
N HIS A 919 36.46 -16.95 11.11
CA HIS A 919 37.05 -18.08 11.82
C HIS A 919 37.37 -19.27 10.90
N CYS A 920 36.66 -19.43 9.78
CA CYS A 920 36.84 -20.55 8.84
C CYS A 920 38.08 -20.31 7.97
N GLU A 921 38.19 -19.12 7.39
CA GLU A 921 39.26 -18.71 6.48
C GLU A 921 40.60 -18.67 7.22
N LEU A 922 40.62 -18.12 8.45
CA LEU A 922 41.82 -18.13 9.29
C LEU A 922 42.24 -19.57 9.67
N LYS A 923 41.30 -20.51 9.74
CA LYS A 923 41.60 -21.92 10.02
C LYS A 923 42.23 -22.59 8.79
N GLU A 924 41.74 -22.27 7.59
CA GLU A 924 42.20 -22.82 6.32
C GLU A 924 43.65 -22.43 6.02
N ILE A 925 44.07 -21.20 6.35
CA ILE A 925 45.47 -20.78 6.22
C ILE A 925 46.40 -21.37 7.31
N GLY A 926 45.87 -22.16 8.24
CA GLY A 926 46.65 -22.91 9.23
C GLY A 926 46.60 -22.37 10.67
N ILE A 927 45.80 -21.34 10.96
CA ILE A 927 45.63 -20.82 12.33
C ILE A 927 44.57 -21.65 13.07
N ASN A 928 44.93 -22.87 13.43
CA ASN A 928 43.98 -23.84 13.98
C ASN A 928 43.45 -23.46 15.38
N ALA A 929 44.26 -22.78 16.18
CA ALA A 929 43.90 -22.36 17.53
C ALA A 929 42.77 -21.32 17.50
N TYR A 930 41.61 -21.69 18.06
CA TYR A 930 40.43 -20.80 18.11
C TYR A 930 40.74 -19.49 18.84
N GLY A 931 41.53 -19.55 19.93
CA GLY A 931 41.93 -18.37 20.69
C GLY A 931 42.72 -17.36 19.84
N HIS A 932 43.63 -17.83 18.97
CA HIS A 932 44.38 -16.96 18.06
C HIS A 932 43.46 -16.33 17.01
N ARG A 933 42.60 -17.14 16.37
CA ARG A 933 41.60 -16.64 15.41
C ARG A 933 40.66 -15.61 16.02
N HIS A 934 40.15 -15.88 17.22
CA HIS A 934 39.26 -14.97 17.94
C HIS A 934 39.98 -13.66 18.31
N LYS A 935 41.24 -13.74 18.73
CA LYS A 935 42.05 -12.56 19.11
C LYS A 935 42.41 -11.71 17.90
N ILE A 936 42.67 -12.33 16.75
CA ILE A 936 42.86 -11.66 15.45
C ILE A 936 41.57 -10.94 15.04
N ILE A 937 40.43 -11.64 15.03
CA ILE A 937 39.13 -11.06 14.66
C ILE A 937 38.74 -9.91 15.60
N LYS A 938 38.87 -10.08 16.92
CA LYS A 938 38.65 -8.98 17.89
C LYS A 938 39.65 -7.85 17.74
N GLY A 939 40.89 -8.15 17.35
CA GLY A 939 41.92 -7.16 17.07
C GLY A 939 41.54 -6.30 15.87
N VAL A 940 41.04 -6.93 14.80
CA VAL A 940 40.52 -6.27 13.61
C VAL A 940 39.28 -5.42 13.96
N GLU A 941 38.33 -5.95 14.72
CA GLU A 941 37.15 -5.19 15.18
C GLU A 941 37.57 -3.94 15.99
N ARG A 942 38.58 -4.07 16.85
CA ARG A 942 39.13 -2.93 17.62
C ARG A 942 39.81 -1.91 16.72
N LEU A 943 40.61 -2.37 15.75
CA LEU A 943 41.26 -1.54 14.74
C LEU A 943 40.24 -0.72 13.94
N ILE A 944 39.08 -1.31 13.62
CA ILE A 944 37.98 -0.68 12.89
C ILE A 944 37.16 0.28 13.78
N SER A 945 37.06 0.00 15.09
CA SER A 945 36.24 0.79 16.04
C SER A 945 36.96 1.99 16.69
N GLY A 946 38.29 2.11 16.54
CA GLY A 946 39.09 3.17 17.16
C GLY A 946 38.94 4.53 16.46
N THR A 947 38.61 5.57 17.24
CA THR A 947 38.59 6.99 16.81
C THR A 947 39.99 7.50 16.49
N GLN A 948 40.42 7.34 15.23
CA GLN A 948 41.27 8.20 14.39
C GLN A 948 41.79 7.33 13.23
N SER A 949 41.16 7.45 12.06
CA SER A 949 41.62 6.75 10.85
C SER A 949 42.94 7.36 10.36
N LEU A 950 44.05 6.71 10.68
CA LEU A 950 45.35 6.91 10.02
C LEU A 950 45.44 6.16 8.68
N ASN A 951 44.33 5.60 8.17
CA ASN A 951 44.29 4.94 6.87
C ASN A 951 43.38 5.74 5.90
N PRO A 952 43.95 6.42 4.88
CA PRO A 952 43.19 7.23 3.94
C PRO A 952 42.23 6.42 3.04
N TYR A 953 42.32 5.07 3.07
CA TYR A 953 41.49 4.17 2.27
C TYR A 953 40.22 3.67 2.97
N LEU A 954 40.00 4.01 4.24
CA LEU A 954 38.85 3.53 5.03
C LEU A 954 37.97 4.71 5.48
N THR A 955 36.80 4.88 4.83
CA THR A 955 35.79 5.85 5.27
C THR A 955 34.65 5.16 6.03
N LEU A 956 34.59 5.38 7.34
CA LEU A 956 33.52 4.87 8.21
C LEU A 956 32.29 5.78 8.16
N ASN A 957 31.13 5.22 7.78
CA ASN A 957 29.84 5.89 7.93
C ASN A 957 29.11 5.28 9.15
N THR A 958 29.23 5.93 10.31
CA THR A 958 28.82 5.40 11.62
C THR A 958 27.33 5.67 11.90
N ALA A 959 26.49 4.71 11.53
CA ALA A 959 25.13 4.59 12.08
C ALA A 959 24.70 3.11 12.14
N ASN A 960 25.15 2.35 13.15
CA ASN A 960 24.71 0.98 13.48
C ASN A 960 24.64 -0.06 12.32
N SER A 961 25.23 0.18 11.16
CA SER A 961 24.80 -0.41 9.87
C SER A 961 25.60 -1.62 9.37
N GLY A 962 26.66 -2.05 10.06
CA GLY A 962 27.46 -3.23 9.68
C GLY A 962 28.03 -3.23 8.25
N THR A 963 28.09 -2.05 7.61
CA THR A 963 28.59 -1.83 6.24
C THR A 963 29.87 -1.02 6.30
N ILE A 964 30.93 -1.50 5.66
CA ILE A 964 32.22 -0.83 5.55
C ILE A 964 32.40 -0.41 4.08
N LEU A 965 32.88 0.81 3.84
CA LEU A 965 33.23 1.30 2.52
C LEU A 965 34.75 1.46 2.44
N ILE A 966 35.36 0.80 1.45
CA ILE A 966 36.80 0.82 1.22
C ILE A 966 37.06 1.61 -0.07
N ASP A 967 37.84 2.67 0.01
CA ASP A 967 38.14 3.52 -1.14
C ASP A 967 39.18 2.83 -2.02
N LEU A 968 38.88 2.64 -3.30
CA LEU A 968 39.82 2.10 -4.26
C LEU A 968 40.69 3.22 -4.83
N ALA A 969 42.01 2.98 -4.90
CA ALA A 969 42.95 3.89 -5.53
C ALA A 969 42.74 3.89 -7.06
N ALA A 970 43.02 5.01 -7.73
CA ALA A 970 42.77 5.13 -9.17
C ALA A 970 43.68 4.24 -10.04
N ASP A 971 44.81 3.81 -9.50
CA ASP A 971 45.75 2.86 -10.09
C ASP A 971 45.42 1.39 -9.76
N ASP A 972 44.42 1.14 -8.91
CA ASP A 972 43.93 -0.21 -8.63
C ASP A 972 43.28 -0.83 -9.88
N LYS A 973 43.60 -2.10 -10.16
CA LYS A 973 43.02 -2.84 -11.28
C LYS A 973 41.50 -3.01 -11.14
N GLU A 974 40.97 -3.16 -9.93
CA GLU A 974 39.52 -3.18 -9.69
C GLU A 974 38.88 -1.82 -10.02
N PHE A 975 39.54 -0.71 -9.65
CA PHE A 975 39.09 0.64 -9.99
C PHE A 975 39.01 0.82 -11.51
N GLN A 976 40.09 0.48 -12.23
CA GLN A 976 40.16 0.60 -13.68
C GLN A 976 39.12 -0.27 -14.38
N SER A 977 38.92 -1.51 -13.92
CA SER A 977 37.93 -2.41 -14.50
C SER A 977 36.49 -1.90 -14.31
N VAL A 978 36.15 -1.40 -13.11
CA VAL A 978 34.83 -0.83 -12.84
C VAL A 978 34.64 0.48 -13.61
N GLN A 979 35.72 1.26 -13.76
CA GLN A 979 35.72 2.48 -14.55
C GLN A 979 35.45 2.21 -16.03
N ASP A 980 36.19 1.28 -16.63
CA ASP A 980 36.04 0.94 -18.05
C ASP A 980 34.65 0.38 -18.34
N GLU A 981 34.15 -0.50 -17.47
CA GLU A 981 32.79 -1.06 -17.59
C GLU A 981 31.75 0.06 -17.51
N MET A 982 31.85 0.97 -16.52
CA MET A 982 30.94 2.11 -16.41
C MET A 982 31.05 3.04 -17.62
N GLN A 983 32.26 3.32 -18.09
CA GLN A 983 32.50 4.21 -19.22
C GLN A 983 31.99 3.64 -20.55
N SER A 984 31.96 2.31 -20.70
CA SER A 984 31.35 1.64 -21.85
C SER A 984 29.83 1.84 -21.93
N THR A 985 29.19 2.18 -20.81
CA THR A 985 27.72 2.29 -20.74
C THR A 985 27.16 3.63 -21.23
N ILE A 986 27.98 4.66 -21.44
CA ILE A 986 27.49 5.95 -21.92
C ILE A 986 27.60 6.05 -23.44
N ARG A 987 26.54 6.57 -24.07
CA ARG A 987 26.56 6.99 -25.48
C ARG A 987 26.39 8.48 -25.55
N GLU A 988 26.84 9.03 -26.67
CA GLU A 988 26.57 10.42 -27.00
C GLU A 988 25.05 10.70 -26.94
N HIS A 989 24.67 11.71 -26.17
CA HIS A 989 23.30 12.19 -26.09
C HIS A 989 23.26 13.70 -25.98
N ARG A 990 22.15 14.27 -26.45
CA ARG A 990 21.88 15.71 -26.39
C ARG A 990 20.89 15.99 -25.29
N ASP A 991 21.26 16.85 -24.33
CA ASP A 991 20.31 17.36 -23.34
C ASP A 991 19.45 18.46 -23.98
N GLY A 992 18.13 18.31 -23.89
CA GLY A 992 17.14 19.31 -24.29
C GLY A 992 16.76 20.28 -23.16
N GLY A 993 17.38 20.16 -21.98
CA GLY A 993 17.19 21.01 -20.80
C GLY A 993 18.13 22.23 -20.72
N HIS A 994 18.21 22.85 -19.53
CA HIS A 994 18.95 24.10 -19.30
C HIS A 994 20.46 24.02 -19.53
N ALA A 995 21.06 22.84 -19.40
CA ALA A 995 22.51 22.66 -19.52
C ALA A 995 23.01 22.67 -20.97
N GLY A 996 22.11 22.44 -21.95
CA GLY A 996 22.32 22.57 -23.39
C GLY A 996 23.66 22.03 -23.91
N GLY A 997 23.67 20.87 -24.55
CA GLY A 997 24.91 20.34 -25.14
C GLY A 997 24.87 18.86 -25.44
N VAL A 998 26.00 18.36 -25.93
CA VAL A 998 26.25 16.95 -26.22
C VAL A 998 27.12 16.39 -25.10
N PHE A 999 26.71 15.26 -24.51
CA PHE A 999 27.38 14.60 -23.39
C PHE A 999 27.69 13.16 -23.79
N ASN A 1000 28.91 12.68 -23.50
CA ASN A 1000 29.34 11.36 -23.95
C ASN A 1000 30.32 10.66 -22.99
N ARG A 1001 30.68 11.26 -21.85
CA ARG A 1001 31.68 10.68 -20.94
C ARG A 1001 31.28 10.84 -19.46
N TYR A 1002 31.71 9.89 -18.62
CA TYR A 1002 31.67 10.05 -17.17
C TYR A 1002 33.02 10.55 -16.66
N THR A 1003 32.99 11.47 -15.71
CA THR A 1003 34.12 11.76 -14.83
C THR A 1003 33.90 11.01 -13.53
N LEU A 1004 34.71 9.99 -13.26
CA LEU A 1004 34.66 9.27 -12.00
C LEU A 1004 35.42 10.02 -10.93
N ILE A 1005 34.78 10.20 -9.79
CA ILE A 1005 35.31 10.94 -8.65
C ILE A 1005 35.85 9.96 -7.60
N LYS A 1006 35.12 8.86 -7.38
CA LYS A 1006 35.44 7.88 -6.34
C LYS A 1006 34.79 6.54 -6.64
N ILE A 1007 35.50 5.44 -6.44
CA ILE A 1007 34.91 4.08 -6.38
C ILE A 1007 35.20 3.53 -5.00
N GLN A 1008 34.16 3.05 -4.32
CA GLN A 1008 34.27 2.44 -3.00
C GLN A 1008 33.77 1.01 -3.05
N LYS A 1009 34.57 0.05 -2.61
CA LYS A 1009 34.14 -1.34 -2.41
C LYS A 1009 33.28 -1.43 -1.17
N VAL A 1010 32.15 -2.13 -1.28
CA VAL A 1010 31.16 -2.25 -0.21
C VAL A 1010 31.33 -3.61 0.47
N CYS A 1011 31.59 -3.59 1.78
CA CYS A 1011 31.75 -4.79 2.58
C CYS A 1011 30.64 -4.85 3.65
N ASN A 1012 29.65 -5.73 3.46
CA ASN A 1012 28.60 -5.98 4.46
C ASN A 1012 28.32 -7.47 4.60
N LYS A 1013 28.74 -8.03 5.73
CA LYS A 1013 28.63 -9.47 6.02
C LYS A 1013 27.19 -9.98 6.03
N LYS A 1014 26.25 -9.23 6.64
CA LYS A 1014 24.83 -9.63 6.71
C LYS A 1014 24.15 -9.61 5.34
N LEU A 1015 24.52 -8.67 4.47
CA LEU A 1015 24.02 -8.61 3.10
C LEU A 1015 24.63 -9.72 2.26
N TRP A 1016 25.92 -9.99 2.43
CA TRP A 1016 26.62 -11.07 1.75
C TRP A 1016 26.05 -12.45 2.08
N GLU A 1017 25.75 -12.72 3.36
CA GLU A 1017 25.12 -13.97 3.81
C GLU A 1017 23.73 -14.16 3.18
N ARG A 1018 22.91 -13.10 3.15
CA ARG A 1018 21.59 -13.13 2.50
C ARG A 1018 21.68 -13.37 1.00
N TYR A 1019 22.60 -12.68 0.32
CA TYR A 1019 22.88 -12.89 -1.09
C TYR A 1019 23.33 -14.33 -1.37
N THR A 1020 24.23 -14.86 -0.56
CA THR A 1020 24.77 -16.21 -0.71
C THR A 1020 23.69 -17.28 -0.52
N HIS A 1021 22.80 -17.10 0.47
CA HIS A 1021 21.64 -17.96 0.67
C HIS A 1021 20.74 -17.94 -0.57
N ARG A 1022 20.39 -16.75 -1.07
CA ARG A 1022 19.50 -16.62 -2.22
C ARG A 1022 20.13 -17.17 -3.51
N ARG A 1023 21.43 -16.96 -3.70
CA ARG A 1023 22.20 -17.54 -4.79
C ARG A 1023 22.14 -19.07 -4.79
N LYS A 1024 22.20 -19.68 -3.60
CA LYS A 1024 22.08 -21.15 -3.45
C LYS A 1024 20.70 -21.64 -3.88
N GLU A 1025 19.63 -20.99 -3.43
CA GLU A 1025 18.25 -21.33 -3.84
C GLU A 1025 18.08 -21.24 -5.36
N VAL A 1026 18.55 -20.15 -5.98
CA VAL A 1026 18.49 -19.97 -7.44
C VAL A 1026 19.29 -21.06 -8.16
N SER A 1027 20.45 -21.43 -7.63
CA SER A 1027 21.28 -22.50 -8.16
C SER A 1027 20.57 -23.85 -8.11
N GLU A 1028 19.95 -24.20 -6.97
CA GLU A 1028 19.19 -25.45 -6.79
C GLU A 1028 18.01 -25.54 -7.76
N GLU A 1029 17.33 -24.44 -8.02
CA GLU A 1029 16.19 -24.36 -8.93
C GLU A 1029 16.58 -24.29 -10.42
N ASN A 1030 17.85 -23.98 -10.71
CA ASN A 1030 18.40 -23.82 -12.04
C ASN A 1030 19.54 -24.80 -12.34
N HIS A 1031 19.34 -26.08 -12.00
CA HIS A 1031 20.28 -27.16 -12.33
C HIS A 1031 21.72 -26.90 -11.86
N ASN A 1032 21.88 -26.44 -10.61
CA ASN A 1032 23.15 -26.05 -9.98
C ASN A 1032 23.89 -24.89 -10.68
N HIS A 1033 23.18 -24.04 -11.43
CA HIS A 1033 23.74 -22.82 -12.01
C HIS A 1033 23.18 -21.56 -11.34
N SER A 1034 24.04 -20.80 -10.66
CA SER A 1034 23.68 -19.58 -9.94
C SER A 1034 23.35 -18.37 -10.82
N ASN A 1035 23.66 -18.43 -12.13
CA ASN A 1035 23.43 -17.35 -13.11
C ASN A 1035 23.83 -15.96 -12.58
N GLU A 1036 25.04 -15.84 -12.03
CA GLU A 1036 25.54 -14.58 -11.50
C GLU A 1036 25.96 -13.61 -12.61
N ARG A 1037 25.62 -12.32 -12.44
CA ARG A 1037 25.95 -11.21 -13.34
C ARG A 1037 26.29 -9.97 -12.54
N MET A 1038 27.17 -9.13 -13.08
CA MET A 1038 27.40 -7.79 -12.56
C MET A 1038 26.50 -6.81 -13.32
N LEU A 1039 25.69 -6.03 -12.60
CA LEU A 1039 24.73 -5.11 -13.20
C LEU A 1039 24.71 -3.77 -12.43
N PHE A 1040 24.66 -2.66 -13.16
CA PHE A 1040 24.44 -1.34 -12.57
C PHE A 1040 23.01 -1.22 -12.04
N HIS A 1041 22.88 -0.97 -10.75
CA HIS A 1041 21.58 -0.85 -10.10
C HIS A 1041 20.85 0.41 -10.59
N GLY A 1042 19.58 0.26 -10.96
CA GLY A 1042 18.75 1.39 -11.42
C GLY A 1042 19.04 1.87 -12.85
N SER A 1043 19.72 1.06 -13.66
CA SER A 1043 20.14 1.40 -15.02
C SER A 1043 19.01 1.85 -16.00
N PRO A 1044 17.74 1.38 -15.90
CA PRO A 1044 16.63 1.94 -16.69
C PRO A 1044 16.25 3.38 -16.32
N PHE A 1045 16.51 3.78 -15.06
CA PHE A 1045 16.18 5.11 -14.56
C PHE A 1045 17.20 6.15 -15.01
N VAL A 1046 18.48 5.78 -15.13
CA VAL A 1046 19.51 6.67 -15.67
C VAL A 1046 19.15 7.09 -17.10
N ASN A 1047 18.64 6.16 -17.92
CA ASN A 1047 18.15 6.47 -19.27
C ASN A 1047 16.94 7.42 -19.26
N ALA A 1048 15.98 7.21 -18.34
CA ALA A 1048 14.82 8.08 -18.19
C ALA A 1048 15.21 9.50 -17.73
N ILE A 1049 16.17 9.61 -16.81
CA ILE A 1049 16.69 10.89 -16.31
C ILE A 1049 17.41 11.65 -17.43
N ILE A 1050 18.22 10.97 -18.25
CA ILE A 1050 18.91 11.57 -19.40
C ILE A 1050 17.91 12.17 -20.40
N HIS A 1051 16.76 11.53 -20.64
CA HIS A 1051 15.80 11.99 -21.65
C HIS A 1051 14.73 12.95 -21.15
N LYS A 1052 14.28 12.81 -19.91
CA LYS A 1052 13.09 13.50 -19.39
C LYS A 1052 13.38 14.38 -18.17
N GLY A 1053 14.64 14.41 -17.72
CA GLY A 1053 15.05 15.02 -16.47
C GLY A 1053 14.52 14.28 -15.25
N PHE A 1054 14.77 14.82 -14.06
CA PHE A 1054 14.22 14.33 -12.80
C PHE A 1054 12.69 14.49 -12.74
N ASP A 1055 11.96 13.36 -12.78
CA ASP A 1055 10.51 13.26 -12.56
C ASP A 1055 10.26 12.29 -11.38
N GLU A 1056 9.47 12.74 -10.40
CA GLU A 1056 9.14 12.01 -9.16
C GLU A 1056 8.52 10.63 -9.41
N ARG A 1057 7.84 10.44 -10.54
CA ARG A 1057 7.25 9.16 -10.92
C ARG A 1057 8.30 8.12 -11.26
N HIS A 1058 9.42 8.53 -11.88
CA HIS A 1058 10.51 7.61 -12.21
C HIS A 1058 11.37 7.31 -10.98
N ALA A 1059 11.50 8.27 -10.05
CA ALA A 1059 12.10 8.08 -8.73
C ALA A 1059 11.33 7.06 -7.86
N TYR A 1060 10.00 7.17 -7.84
CA TYR A 1060 9.11 6.25 -7.12
C TYR A 1060 9.25 4.81 -7.60
N ILE A 1061 9.39 4.61 -8.91
CA ILE A 1061 9.61 3.28 -9.51
C ILE A 1061 10.98 2.72 -9.09
N GLY A 1062 12.04 3.55 -8.99
CA GLY A 1062 13.33 3.13 -8.43
C GLY A 1062 13.26 2.72 -6.95
N GLY A 1063 12.41 3.40 -6.17
CA GLY A 1063 12.10 3.03 -4.78
C GLY A 1063 11.34 1.71 -4.64
N MET A 1064 10.47 1.36 -5.60
CA MET A 1064 9.73 0.09 -5.64
C MET A 1064 10.60 -1.12 -5.99
N PHE A 1065 11.75 -0.93 -6.65
CA PHE A 1065 12.65 -2.01 -7.10
C PHE A 1065 13.95 -2.12 -6.29
N GLY A 1066 13.99 -1.55 -5.08
CA GLY A 1066 14.96 -1.96 -4.06
C GLY A 1066 16.22 -1.11 -3.89
N ALA A 1067 16.35 0.04 -4.55
CA ALA A 1067 17.53 0.91 -4.40
C ALA A 1067 17.77 1.41 -2.97
N GLY A 1068 16.70 1.51 -2.17
CA GLY A 1068 16.76 2.01 -0.79
C GLY A 1068 17.17 0.97 0.27
N ILE A 1069 17.49 -0.27 -0.12
CA ILE A 1069 17.66 -1.38 0.84
C ILE A 1069 19.06 -1.41 1.47
N TYR A 1070 20.09 -0.92 0.80
CA TYR A 1070 21.47 -1.22 1.21
C TYR A 1070 22.09 -0.24 2.22
N PHE A 1071 21.52 0.96 2.40
CA PHE A 1071 22.07 1.98 3.32
C PHE A 1071 21.10 2.43 4.41
N ALA A 1072 19.92 1.81 4.55
CA ALA A 1072 18.95 2.14 5.59
C ALA A 1072 18.23 0.90 6.11
N GLU A 1073 18.66 0.37 7.26
CA GLU A 1073 17.98 -0.74 7.95
C GLU A 1073 16.56 -0.39 8.47
N ASN A 1074 16.03 0.82 8.17
CA ASN A 1074 14.67 1.26 8.55
C ASN A 1074 13.81 1.83 7.41
N SER A 1075 14.12 1.55 6.13
CA SER A 1075 13.42 2.22 5.02
C SER A 1075 12.16 1.48 4.52
N SER A 1076 11.02 1.72 5.16
CA SER A 1076 9.70 1.60 4.50
C SER A 1076 9.37 2.82 3.62
N LYS A 1077 10.36 3.68 3.34
CA LYS A 1077 10.29 4.85 2.45
C LYS A 1077 11.62 5.00 1.70
N SER A 1078 11.85 4.14 0.71
CA SER A 1078 12.99 4.17 -0.22
C SER A 1078 13.12 5.46 -1.06
N ASN A 1079 12.33 6.48 -0.76
CA ASN A 1079 12.31 7.78 -1.39
C ASN A 1079 13.38 8.76 -0.86
N GLN A 1080 13.99 8.55 0.32
CA GLN A 1080 14.88 9.57 0.89
C GLN A 1080 16.21 9.80 0.16
N TYR A 1081 16.69 8.87 -0.66
CA TYR A 1081 17.89 9.10 -1.50
C TYR A 1081 17.58 9.79 -2.84
N VAL A 1082 16.30 9.96 -3.17
CA VAL A 1082 15.84 10.65 -4.40
C VAL A 1082 15.07 11.94 -4.08
N TYR A 1083 14.83 12.22 -2.80
CA TYR A 1083 14.17 13.45 -2.36
C TYR A 1083 15.20 14.53 -2.05
N GLY A 1084 15.40 15.43 -3.01
CA GLY A 1084 15.55 16.84 -2.62
C GLY A 1084 14.26 17.26 -1.90
N ILE A 1085 14.38 17.78 -0.69
CA ILE A 1085 13.25 18.35 0.06
C ILE A 1085 12.67 19.49 -0.81
N GLY A 1086 11.50 19.29 -1.44
CA GLY A 1086 10.83 20.39 -2.15
C GLY A 1086 10.01 20.11 -3.41
N GLY A 1087 9.76 18.86 -3.81
CA GLY A 1087 8.82 18.57 -4.90
C GLY A 1087 9.36 18.84 -6.31
N GLY A 1088 9.64 17.78 -7.09
CA GLY A 1088 9.63 17.76 -8.56
C GLY A 1088 10.48 18.75 -9.38
N THR A 1089 11.39 19.54 -8.79
CA THR A 1089 12.15 20.59 -9.50
C THR A 1089 13.58 20.24 -9.90
N GLY A 1090 14.16 19.08 -9.53
CA GLY A 1090 15.53 18.70 -9.90
C GLY A 1090 16.54 18.69 -8.74
N CYS A 1091 17.87 18.70 -9.00
CA CYS A 1091 18.92 18.63 -7.94
C CYS A 1091 18.63 19.68 -6.85
N SER A 1092 18.69 19.33 -5.56
CA SER A 1092 18.28 20.22 -4.45
C SER A 1092 19.06 21.54 -4.38
N LEU A 1093 20.31 21.53 -4.84
CA LEU A 1093 21.19 22.70 -4.91
C LEU A 1093 20.84 23.64 -6.08
N HIS A 1094 20.61 23.07 -7.27
CA HIS A 1094 20.49 23.85 -8.52
C HIS A 1094 19.06 23.97 -9.04
N LYS A 1095 18.11 23.23 -8.45
CA LYS A 1095 16.69 23.15 -8.86
C LYS A 1095 16.52 22.96 -10.38
N ASP A 1096 17.40 22.16 -10.97
CA ASP A 1096 17.40 21.81 -12.38
C ASP A 1096 17.19 20.31 -12.57
N ARG A 1097 16.21 19.97 -13.41
CA ARG A 1097 15.79 18.60 -13.71
C ARG A 1097 16.88 17.83 -14.47
N SER A 1098 17.75 18.53 -15.20
CA SER A 1098 18.88 17.96 -15.94
C SER A 1098 20.22 18.42 -15.38
N CYS A 1099 20.37 18.57 -14.05
CA CYS A 1099 21.63 19.08 -13.48
C CYS A 1099 22.82 18.12 -13.72
N TYR A 1100 23.75 18.51 -14.60
CA TYR A 1100 25.01 17.81 -14.88
C TYR A 1100 26.18 18.23 -13.95
N ILE A 1101 25.97 19.20 -13.06
CA ILE A 1101 27.00 19.78 -12.17
C ILE A 1101 27.13 18.98 -10.85
N CYS A 1102 26.03 18.43 -10.32
CA CYS A 1102 26.02 17.67 -9.07
C CYS A 1102 26.69 16.29 -9.24
N HIS A 1103 27.54 15.88 -8.30
CA HIS A 1103 28.05 14.50 -8.21
C HIS A 1103 26.90 13.52 -7.96
N ARG A 1104 26.98 12.35 -8.57
CA ARG A 1104 25.96 11.29 -8.52
C ARG A 1104 26.57 10.00 -8.01
N HIS A 1105 25.73 9.15 -7.44
CA HIS A 1105 26.12 7.84 -6.95
C HIS A 1105 25.42 6.74 -7.77
N LEU A 1106 26.14 5.68 -8.09
CA LEU A 1106 25.63 4.48 -8.74
C LEU A 1106 26.15 3.25 -8.00
N LEU A 1107 25.30 2.24 -7.84
CA LEU A 1107 25.74 0.95 -7.30
C LEU A 1107 26.03 -0.01 -8.44
N PHE A 1108 27.17 -0.68 -8.37
CA PHE A 1108 27.49 -1.80 -9.22
C PHE A 1108 27.33 -3.09 -8.41
N CYS A 1109 26.30 -3.85 -8.75
CA CYS A 1109 25.82 -4.95 -7.94
C CYS A 1109 26.16 -6.29 -8.57
N ARG A 1110 26.51 -7.26 -7.73
CA ARG A 1110 26.51 -8.68 -8.05
C ARG A 1110 25.09 -9.22 -7.90
N VAL A 1111 24.57 -9.86 -8.93
CA VAL A 1111 23.15 -10.28 -8.99
C VAL A 1111 23.04 -11.73 -9.43
N THR A 1112 22.17 -12.51 -8.78
CA THR A 1112 21.81 -13.87 -9.18
C THR A 1112 20.44 -13.88 -9.88
N LEU A 1113 20.38 -14.39 -11.11
CA LEU A 1113 19.19 -14.30 -11.96
C LEU A 1113 18.48 -15.65 -12.13
N GLY A 1114 17.19 -15.69 -11.77
CA GLY A 1114 16.30 -16.82 -12.08
C GLY A 1114 15.86 -16.85 -13.55
N LYS A 1115 14.89 -17.71 -13.89
CA LYS A 1115 14.33 -17.81 -15.26
C LYS A 1115 13.78 -16.46 -15.74
N SER A 1116 14.13 -16.06 -16.96
CA SER A 1116 13.78 -14.75 -17.53
C SER A 1116 12.44 -14.73 -18.29
N PHE A 1117 11.80 -13.56 -18.35
CA PHE A 1117 10.60 -13.28 -19.14
C PHE A 1117 10.83 -12.10 -20.11
N LEU A 1118 10.13 -12.09 -21.25
CA LEU A 1118 10.23 -11.03 -22.26
C LEU A 1118 9.51 -9.73 -21.84
N GLN A 1119 10.12 -8.59 -22.18
CA GLN A 1119 9.90 -7.20 -21.76
C GLN A 1119 8.53 -6.53 -22.04
N PHE A 1120 7.43 -7.25 -22.27
CA PHE A 1120 6.17 -6.62 -22.70
C PHE A 1120 5.30 -6.01 -21.57
N SER A 1121 5.71 -6.04 -20.28
CA SER A 1121 4.80 -5.62 -19.18
C SER A 1121 5.48 -5.16 -17.87
N ALA A 1122 6.40 -4.20 -17.92
CA ALA A 1122 7.05 -3.66 -16.71
C ALA A 1122 6.06 -3.08 -15.66
N MET A 1123 4.92 -2.53 -16.10
CA MET A 1123 3.88 -1.96 -15.20
C MET A 1123 3.06 -3.02 -14.43
N LYS A 1124 3.07 -4.29 -14.84
CA LYS A 1124 2.30 -5.36 -14.15
C LYS A 1124 3.07 -6.04 -13.01
N MET A 1125 4.38 -5.80 -12.88
CA MET A 1125 5.24 -6.55 -11.94
C MET A 1125 5.21 -6.04 -10.50
N ALA A 1126 4.68 -4.84 -10.24
CA ALA A 1126 4.55 -4.29 -8.89
C ALA A 1126 3.66 -5.13 -7.94
N HIS A 1127 2.89 -6.06 -8.50
CA HIS A 1127 1.87 -6.84 -7.77
C HIS A 1127 2.05 -8.37 -7.90
N SER A 1128 3.18 -8.86 -8.42
CA SER A 1128 3.46 -10.31 -8.53
C SER A 1128 4.08 -10.91 -7.25
N PRO A 1129 3.85 -12.22 -6.95
CA PRO A 1129 4.36 -12.88 -5.74
C PRO A 1129 5.91 -12.89 -5.63
N PRO A 1130 6.47 -13.09 -4.42
CA PRO A 1130 7.92 -13.17 -4.21
C PRO A 1130 8.55 -14.37 -4.93
N GLY A 1131 9.60 -14.10 -5.71
CA GLY A 1131 10.46 -15.13 -6.32
C GLY A 1131 10.42 -15.12 -7.85
N HIS A 1132 11.61 -15.11 -8.46
CA HIS A 1132 11.92 -15.64 -9.81
C HIS A 1132 11.78 -14.78 -11.07
N HIS A 1133 11.60 -13.46 -11.01
CA HIS A 1133 11.33 -12.70 -12.25
C HIS A 1133 12.48 -11.75 -12.60
N SER A 1134 13.20 -12.09 -13.67
CA SER A 1134 14.15 -11.21 -14.36
C SER A 1134 13.56 -10.83 -15.72
N VAL A 1135 13.39 -9.54 -16.01
CA VAL A 1135 13.01 -9.08 -17.35
C VAL A 1135 14.27 -8.77 -18.13
N THR A 1136 14.54 -9.49 -19.21
CA THR A 1136 15.61 -9.17 -20.17
C THR A 1136 15.03 -8.33 -21.30
N GLY A 1137 15.60 -7.14 -21.48
CA GLY A 1137 15.26 -6.22 -22.57
C GLY A 1137 16.50 -5.84 -23.38
N ARG A 1138 16.35 -5.60 -24.69
CA ARG A 1138 17.40 -4.96 -25.50
C ARG A 1138 17.25 -3.45 -25.38
N PRO A 1139 18.23 -2.69 -24.88
CA PRO A 1139 18.20 -1.25 -25.00
C PRO A 1139 18.85 -0.86 -26.34
N SER A 1140 18.03 -0.31 -27.23
CA SER A 1140 18.55 0.44 -28.36
C SER A 1140 17.55 1.49 -28.78
N VAL A 1141 17.65 2.70 -28.22
CA VAL A 1141 17.99 3.94 -28.96
C VAL A 1141 18.36 5.06 -27.97
N ASN A 1142 19.41 5.82 -28.31
CA ASN A 1142 19.78 7.16 -27.80
C ASN A 1142 20.27 7.30 -26.33
N GLY A 1143 21.59 7.21 -26.06
CA GLY A 1143 22.23 7.86 -24.90
C GLY A 1143 22.87 6.98 -23.82
N LEU A 1144 22.44 5.74 -23.62
CA LEU A 1144 23.17 4.73 -22.82
C LEU A 1144 23.26 3.39 -23.57
N ALA A 1145 24.38 2.66 -23.38
CA ALA A 1145 24.69 1.34 -23.92
C ALA A 1145 24.81 0.31 -22.79
N LEU A 1146 23.70 -0.08 -22.18
CA LEU A 1146 23.73 -1.16 -21.20
C LEU A 1146 23.51 -2.48 -21.93
N ALA A 1147 24.37 -3.48 -21.75
CA ALA A 1147 24.23 -4.76 -22.47
C ALA A 1147 22.89 -5.45 -22.16
N GLU A 1148 22.44 -5.35 -20.91
CA GLU A 1148 21.18 -5.88 -20.39
C GLU A 1148 20.72 -4.98 -19.23
N TYR A 1149 19.42 -4.82 -19.05
CA TYR A 1149 18.88 -4.32 -17.78
C TYR A 1149 17.89 -5.32 -17.24
N VAL A 1150 17.97 -5.57 -15.94
CA VAL A 1150 17.17 -6.57 -15.25
C VAL A 1150 16.54 -5.94 -14.02
N ILE A 1151 15.24 -6.15 -13.84
CA ILE A 1151 14.52 -5.78 -12.62
C ILE A 1151 14.61 -6.96 -11.67
N TYR A 1152 15.18 -6.76 -10.48
CA TYR A 1152 15.36 -7.78 -9.44
C TYR A 1152 14.97 -7.22 -8.06
N ARG A 1153 14.65 -8.09 -7.09
CA ARG A 1153 14.44 -7.68 -5.69
C ARG A 1153 15.78 -7.55 -4.96
N GLY A 1154 15.85 -6.71 -3.91
CA GLY A 1154 17.10 -6.43 -3.19
C GLY A 1154 17.80 -7.64 -2.55
N GLU A 1155 17.09 -8.73 -2.27
CA GLU A 1155 17.71 -9.97 -1.73
C GLU A 1155 18.42 -10.81 -2.82
N GLN A 1156 18.21 -10.51 -4.10
CA GLN A 1156 18.88 -11.17 -5.23
C GLN A 1156 20.19 -10.48 -5.65
N ALA A 1157 20.55 -9.39 -4.97
CA ALA A 1157 21.70 -8.57 -5.32
C ALA A 1157 22.52 -8.19 -4.09
N TYR A 1158 23.83 -8.13 -4.28
CA TYR A 1158 24.80 -7.62 -3.34
C TYR A 1158 25.45 -6.37 -3.95
N PRO A 1159 25.43 -5.21 -3.29
CA PRO A 1159 26.16 -4.03 -3.74
C PRO A 1159 27.65 -4.32 -3.57
N GLU A 1160 28.37 -4.45 -4.68
CA GLU A 1160 29.80 -4.74 -4.67
C GLU A 1160 30.60 -3.43 -4.64
N TYR A 1161 30.17 -2.44 -5.41
CA TYR A 1161 30.81 -1.13 -5.50
C TYR A 1161 29.80 0.02 -5.45
N LEU A 1162 30.19 1.11 -4.78
CA LEU A 1162 29.54 2.42 -4.81
C LEU A 1162 30.42 3.37 -5.62
N ILE A 1163 29.88 3.88 -6.72
CA ILE A 1163 30.59 4.72 -7.67
C ILE A 1163 30.06 6.14 -7.58
N THR A 1164 30.94 7.11 -7.33
CA THR A 1164 30.66 8.54 -7.35
C THR A 1164 31.16 9.12 -8.67
N TYR A 1165 30.28 9.77 -9.44
CA TYR A 1165 30.57 10.20 -10.80
C TYR A 1165 29.84 11.47 -11.20
N GLN A 1166 30.26 12.05 -12.32
CA GLN A 1166 29.61 13.16 -13.02
C GLN A 1166 29.53 12.85 -14.52
N ILE A 1167 28.51 13.35 -15.22
CA ILE A 1167 28.45 13.26 -16.69
C ILE A 1167 28.94 14.58 -17.27
N VAL A 1168 29.88 14.54 -18.21
CA VAL A 1168 30.55 15.73 -18.75
C VAL A 1168 30.44 15.82 -20.27
N LYS A 1169 30.61 17.04 -20.78
CA LYS A 1169 30.74 17.31 -22.22
C LYS A 1169 32.09 16.77 -22.72
N PRO A 1170 32.22 16.41 -24.01
CA PRO A 1170 33.53 16.20 -24.60
C PRO A 1170 34.35 17.50 -24.48
N ASP A 1171 35.62 17.38 -24.10
CA ASP A 1171 36.51 18.52 -23.90
C ASP A 1171 36.66 19.30 -25.22
N GLU A 1172 36.46 20.63 -25.22
CA GLU A 1172 36.66 21.52 -26.38
C GLU A 1172 38.16 21.70 -26.75
N SER A 1173 39.07 20.89 -26.21
CA SER A 1173 40.52 21.06 -26.33
C SER A 1173 41.21 19.85 -26.95
N ALA A 1174 40.69 19.33 -28.06
CA ALA A 1174 41.39 18.34 -28.89
C ALA A 1174 41.14 18.50 -30.40
N ASP A 1175 40.83 19.71 -30.86
CA ASP A 1175 41.06 20.15 -32.25
C ASP A 1175 41.62 21.58 -32.21
N GLY A 1176 42.92 21.65 -31.95
CA GLY A 1176 43.82 22.75 -32.28
C GLY A 1176 44.99 22.18 -33.06
#